data_AF-A0A3M7L2E8-F1
#
_entry.id   AF-A0A3M7L2E8-F1
#
_cell.length_a   1.000
_cell.length_b   1.000
_cell.length_c   1.000
_cell.angle_alpha   90.00
_cell.angle_beta   90.00
_cell.angle_gamma   90.00
#
_symmetry.space_group_name_H-M   'P 1'
#
loop_
_entity.id
_entity.type
_entity.pdbx_description
1 polymer ?
#
loop_
_entity_poly.entity_id
_entity_poly.type
_entity_poly.pdbx_seq_one_letter_code
_entity_poly.pdbx_strand_id
1 'polypeptide(L)'
;MPVLAIHLGAPRLLPDSCSRLGSRKSIRAPARSGLRIRAVLDLPKPTITNGTSPDKEVEALRADVLHELRYRVAPQSINEAKLYESVAWSVHNRLVEGLDATNDHWREQDVKQVYYLSAEFLMGRTLTSAVHNLGLGGAYGAILKDYGAALETVASEERDAALGNGGLGRLAACFLDSMATLDLPGWGYGIRYRYGMFKQVIREGYQIEVPDYWLDEGNPWEVRRPDTTYRVGFAGTSDGASWTPGDEVIAEAYDVPIPGYKTTTVGSLRLWNAKPVAEFDLDAFNVGDYDGATGAKRRADDITAVLYPNDATEYGKELRLRQQFFFVSASLQDTLARYLATHSDLAGLPDKAVFQMNDTHPTIAVAELQRLLTDVHGLAWDEAWAITTKSLAYTNHTVMPEALEKWPVAVLQKLLPRHMEIIQRINDEWLASIREHVEAKVAKAPARPAPAEEEADEADDESDTTASGKKPAKKAPLDPVEEALKEYSIVQENPWKAGEMLVNMAYLAVVGSKAVNGVAAIHSEIIKTDLFPQFVEVFPSKFQNKTNGVTLRRWLAYCNPALSALITEALGSDAWVKDAGQLAGLEPRAEDPAFRARWREVKTTAKAALAARIAETTGYEVTTDAMFDIQVKRIHEYKRQLLNAISLIVRYQEIKAMSPEERKKVVPRVSVFGGKAASAYYMAKKIVKLVGAIGAKVNTDPEIGDLLKVIFLPNYNVSEAEVIIPAAELSQHISTGGTEASGTSNMKFALNGCLIIGTMDGANIEIGENTGLENLFIFGEAAEDVPRLRAERKDFTDYDPRYTKALKAVKDGEFGDADYFEDLNAVTRGPFCPKACNDWFLVANDFATYMDAQRRVDELYGDQEEWTRRSILYTARNGFFSSDRTINEYAKDIWGVTPAPPPAPTPTA
;
A
#
# COMPACT_ATOMS: atom_id res chain seq x y z
N MET A 1 -47.93 35.26 38.84
CA MET A 1 -49.30 35.18 39.40
C MET A 1 -50.04 34.02 38.73
N PRO A 2 -50.81 33.21 39.48
CA PRO A 2 -50.26 31.92 39.91
C PRO A 2 -51.26 30.74 39.97
N VAL A 3 -50.72 29.57 40.38
CA VAL A 3 -51.34 28.42 41.09
C VAL A 3 -52.20 27.43 40.29
N LEU A 4 -51.71 26.18 40.13
CA LEU A 4 -52.23 25.08 40.96
C LEU A 4 -51.24 23.92 41.07
N ALA A 5 -50.80 23.67 42.30
CA ALA A 5 -50.13 22.46 42.76
C ALA A 5 -51.19 21.51 43.32
N ILE A 6 -51.06 20.20 43.09
CA ILE A 6 -51.51 19.18 44.05
C ILE A 6 -50.39 18.14 44.21
N HIS A 7 -50.17 17.82 45.49
CA HIS A 7 -49.07 17.11 46.10
C HIS A 7 -49.29 15.58 46.18
N LEU A 8 -48.17 14.87 46.09
CA LEU A 8 -47.70 13.72 46.90
C LEU A 8 -48.49 12.40 46.97
N GLY A 9 -47.78 11.32 46.62
CA GLY A 9 -48.04 9.96 47.09
C GLY A 9 -47.02 8.94 46.57
N ALA A 10 -45.92 8.75 47.30
CA ALA A 10 -45.08 7.54 47.27
C ALA A 10 -44.94 7.05 48.74
N PRO A 11 -44.47 5.82 49.05
CA PRO A 11 -44.21 4.62 48.24
C PRO A 11 -44.84 3.33 48.84
N ARG A 12 -44.84 2.21 48.11
CA ARG A 12 -44.85 0.87 48.72
C ARG A 12 -43.82 -0.04 48.06
N LEU A 13 -43.02 -0.65 48.94
CA LEU A 13 -41.92 -1.58 48.71
C LEU A 13 -42.42 -3.00 48.42
N LEU A 14 -41.80 -3.63 47.40
CA LEU A 14 -41.30 -5.03 47.29
C LEU A 14 -42.32 -6.21 47.34
N PRO A 15 -42.00 -7.43 46.81
CA PRO A 15 -40.66 -7.98 46.56
C PRO A 15 -40.43 -8.80 45.26
N ASP A 16 -39.15 -9.12 45.10
CA ASP A 16 -38.50 -10.13 44.25
C ASP A 16 -39.33 -11.35 43.82
N SER A 17 -39.16 -11.74 42.55
CA SER A 17 -38.97 -13.16 42.21
C SER A 17 -38.24 -13.34 40.88
N CYS A 18 -36.98 -13.74 41.02
CA CYS A 18 -36.22 -14.44 40.01
C CYS A 18 -36.83 -15.84 39.81
N SER A 19 -37.14 -16.25 38.57
CA SER A 19 -36.85 -17.59 38.02
C SER A 19 -37.58 -17.87 36.70
N ARG A 20 -36.87 -18.62 35.84
CA ARG A 20 -37.33 -19.36 34.64
C ARG A 20 -37.19 -18.64 33.28
N LEU A 21 -35.94 -18.51 32.86
CA LEU A 21 -35.58 -18.63 31.44
C LEU A 21 -35.78 -20.08 30.99
N GLY A 22 -36.77 -20.31 30.11
CA GLY A 22 -37.04 -21.58 29.46
C GLY A 22 -37.11 -21.39 27.94
N SER A 23 -36.21 -22.09 27.25
CA SER A 23 -36.15 -22.32 25.79
C SER A 23 -35.97 -21.10 24.87
N ARG A 24 -34.71 -20.86 24.45
CA ARG A 24 -34.41 -20.09 23.22
C ARG A 24 -34.86 -20.92 22.01
N LYS A 25 -36.07 -20.64 21.51
CA LYS A 25 -36.43 -20.99 20.14
C LYS A 25 -35.63 -20.10 19.19
N SER A 26 -34.95 -20.75 18.24
CA SER A 26 -34.39 -20.18 17.01
C SER A 26 -35.24 -19.01 16.51
N ILE A 27 -34.69 -17.79 16.59
CA ILE A 27 -35.25 -16.62 15.91
C ILE A 27 -34.79 -16.74 14.46
N ARG A 28 -35.60 -17.43 13.65
CA ARG A 28 -35.56 -17.31 12.19
C ARG A 28 -35.81 -15.84 11.85
N ALA A 29 -34.90 -15.23 11.08
CA ALA A 29 -35.12 -13.92 10.49
C ALA A 29 -36.49 -13.89 9.76
N PRO A 30 -37.27 -12.80 9.88
CA PRO A 30 -38.56 -12.73 9.20
C PRO A 30 -38.30 -12.72 7.69
N ALA A 31 -38.90 -13.67 6.98
CA ALA A 31 -38.98 -13.67 5.53
C ALA A 31 -39.75 -12.41 5.10
N ARG A 32 -39.03 -11.33 4.79
CA ARG A 32 -39.61 -10.19 4.08
C ARG A 32 -39.93 -10.68 2.68
N SER A 33 -41.22 -10.81 2.38
CA SER A 33 -41.75 -10.92 1.03
C SER A 33 -41.50 -9.60 0.30
N GLY A 34 -40.25 -9.34 -0.08
CA GLY A 34 -39.90 -8.28 -1.02
C GLY A 34 -40.35 -8.69 -2.42
N LEU A 35 -40.69 -7.71 -3.27
CA LEU A 35 -40.69 -7.94 -4.71
C LEU A 35 -39.38 -8.64 -5.07
N ARG A 36 -39.46 -9.75 -5.81
CA ARG A 36 -38.26 -10.47 -6.29
C ARG A 36 -37.35 -9.46 -6.99
N ILE A 37 -36.04 -9.51 -6.70
CA ILE A 37 -34.97 -8.71 -7.34
C ILE A 37 -35.16 -8.59 -8.87
N ARG A 38 -35.72 -9.63 -9.50
CA ARG A 38 -36.12 -9.65 -10.91
C ARG A 38 -36.97 -8.45 -11.36
N ALA A 39 -37.91 -7.96 -10.54
CA ALA A 39 -38.84 -6.90 -10.93
C ALA A 39 -38.22 -5.49 -11.00
N VAL A 40 -37.07 -5.27 -10.35
CA VAL A 40 -36.29 -4.01 -10.48
C VAL A 40 -35.34 -4.07 -11.68
N LEU A 41 -34.83 -5.27 -12.01
CA LEU A 41 -34.03 -5.52 -13.20
C LEU A 41 -34.82 -5.40 -14.52
N ASP A 42 -36.14 -5.51 -14.46
CA ASP A 42 -37.09 -5.40 -15.58
C ASP A 42 -37.56 -3.95 -15.85
N LEU A 43 -37.08 -2.95 -15.09
CA LEU A 43 -37.30 -1.55 -15.44
C LEU A 43 -36.58 -1.24 -16.78
N PRO A 44 -37.19 -0.49 -17.71
CA PRO A 44 -36.54 -0.15 -18.97
C PRO A 44 -35.24 0.60 -18.68
N LYS A 45 -34.11 -0.09 -18.89
CA LYS A 45 -32.77 0.48 -18.76
C LYS A 45 -32.61 1.54 -19.85
N PRO A 46 -32.02 2.72 -19.56
CA PRO A 46 -31.53 3.61 -20.60
C PRO A 46 -30.63 2.79 -21.53
N THR A 47 -30.93 2.83 -22.81
CA THR A 47 -30.29 1.93 -23.76
C THR A 47 -28.82 2.33 -23.96
N ILE A 48 -27.87 1.53 -23.45
CA ILE A 48 -26.49 1.62 -23.91
C ILE A 48 -26.46 1.11 -25.35
N THR A 49 -26.34 2.02 -26.30
CA THR A 49 -26.20 1.68 -27.71
C THR A 49 -24.74 1.42 -28.07
N ASN A 50 -24.15 0.37 -27.50
CA ASN A 50 -22.89 -0.16 -27.99
C ASN A 50 -23.16 -0.79 -29.37
N GLY A 51 -22.64 -0.18 -30.44
CA GLY A 51 -22.89 -0.59 -31.83
C GLY A 51 -23.74 0.36 -32.66
N THR A 52 -24.03 1.57 -32.17
CA THR A 52 -24.54 2.64 -33.04
C THR A 52 -23.41 3.37 -33.75
N SER A 53 -23.73 4.15 -34.81
CA SER A 53 -22.72 5.01 -35.43
C SER A 53 -22.10 5.95 -34.39
N PRO A 54 -20.80 6.32 -34.50
CA PRO A 54 -20.13 7.19 -33.52
C PRO A 54 -20.93 8.44 -33.16
N ASP A 55 -21.60 9.05 -34.14
CA ASP A 55 -22.46 10.22 -33.94
C ASP A 55 -23.63 9.96 -32.98
N LYS A 56 -24.23 8.76 -33.01
CA LYS A 56 -25.35 8.40 -32.12
C LYS A 56 -24.89 8.12 -30.69
N GLU A 57 -23.71 7.53 -30.52
CA GLU A 57 -23.12 7.32 -29.19
C GLU A 57 -22.80 8.65 -28.51
N VAL A 58 -22.20 9.59 -29.26
CA VAL A 58 -21.94 10.95 -28.78
C VAL A 58 -23.24 11.65 -28.38
N GLU A 59 -24.30 11.57 -29.20
CA GLU A 59 -25.59 12.21 -28.86
C GLU A 59 -26.26 11.59 -27.63
N ALA A 60 -26.19 10.27 -27.46
CA ALA A 60 -26.71 9.59 -26.27
C ALA A 60 -25.93 10.00 -25.00
N LEU A 61 -24.60 10.02 -25.07
CA LEU A 61 -23.73 10.49 -23.98
C LEU A 61 -23.95 11.97 -23.66
N ARG A 62 -24.11 12.81 -24.68
CA ARG A 62 -24.42 14.24 -24.54
C ARG A 62 -25.72 14.44 -23.76
N ALA A 63 -26.76 13.69 -24.11
CA ALA A 63 -28.05 13.74 -23.41
C ALA A 63 -27.93 13.32 -21.93
N ASP A 64 -27.12 12.29 -21.64
CA ASP A 64 -26.86 11.80 -20.28
C ASP A 64 -26.06 12.80 -19.44
N VAL A 65 -24.97 13.36 -19.98
CA VAL A 65 -24.20 14.44 -19.32
C VAL A 65 -25.10 15.65 -19.02
N LEU A 66 -25.94 16.05 -19.97
CA LEU A 66 -26.91 17.13 -19.76
C LEU A 66 -27.97 16.78 -18.71
N HIS A 67 -28.39 15.51 -18.64
CA HIS A 67 -29.30 15.02 -17.61
C HIS A 67 -28.69 15.15 -16.23
N GLU A 68 -27.48 14.61 -16.04
CA GLU A 68 -26.74 14.69 -14.77
C GLU A 68 -26.47 16.14 -14.38
N LEU A 69 -26.02 16.96 -15.33
CA LEU A 69 -25.78 18.39 -15.10
C LEU A 69 -27.05 19.11 -14.64
N ARG A 70 -28.22 18.81 -15.23
CA ARG A 70 -29.48 19.48 -14.93
C ARG A 70 -30.13 19.02 -13.63
N TYR A 71 -30.16 17.72 -13.37
CA TYR A 71 -31.00 17.14 -12.32
C TYR A 71 -30.23 16.68 -11.09
N ARG A 72 -28.96 16.29 -11.24
CA ARG A 72 -28.14 15.81 -10.13
C ARG A 72 -27.19 16.88 -9.62
N VAL A 73 -26.42 17.48 -10.53
CA VAL A 73 -25.50 18.58 -10.21
C VAL A 73 -26.28 19.87 -9.95
N ALA A 74 -27.27 20.16 -10.81
CA ALA A 74 -28.17 21.32 -10.74
C ALA A 74 -27.44 22.65 -10.43
N PRO A 75 -26.42 23.04 -11.22
CA PRO A 75 -25.58 24.18 -10.87
C PRO A 75 -26.24 25.52 -11.20
N GLN A 76 -25.86 26.57 -10.49
CA GLN A 76 -26.24 27.96 -10.83
C GLN A 76 -25.45 28.50 -12.04
N SER A 77 -24.24 27.97 -12.28
CA SER A 77 -23.40 28.29 -13.43
C SER A 77 -22.55 27.08 -13.82
N ILE A 78 -22.19 26.96 -15.10
CA ILE A 78 -21.34 25.88 -15.61
C ILE A 78 -19.88 26.31 -15.50
N ASN A 79 -19.06 25.48 -14.89
CA ASN A 79 -17.59 25.58 -14.83
C ASN A 79 -16.99 24.16 -14.86
N GLU A 80 -15.66 24.06 -14.84
CA GLU A 80 -14.93 22.78 -14.93
C GLU A 80 -15.31 21.80 -13.82
N ALA A 81 -15.46 22.26 -12.57
CA ALA A 81 -15.91 21.42 -11.45
C ALA A 81 -17.30 20.82 -11.70
N LYS A 82 -18.24 21.62 -12.24
CA LYS A 82 -19.60 21.15 -12.54
C LYS A 82 -19.66 20.25 -13.77
N LEU A 83 -18.80 20.49 -14.76
CA LEU A 83 -18.59 19.57 -15.86
C LEU A 83 -18.03 18.23 -15.36
N TYR A 84 -17.03 18.27 -14.47
CA TYR A 84 -16.46 17.08 -13.82
C TYR A 84 -17.53 16.26 -13.12
N GLU A 85 -18.32 16.87 -12.23
CA GLU A 85 -19.39 16.16 -11.52
C GLU A 85 -20.37 15.50 -12.50
N SER A 86 -20.81 16.22 -13.53
CA SER A 86 -21.77 15.69 -14.51
C SER A 86 -21.20 14.54 -15.34
N VAL A 87 -19.95 14.64 -15.79
CA VAL A 87 -19.27 13.59 -16.54
C VAL A 87 -18.99 12.39 -15.64
N ALA A 88 -18.54 12.61 -14.40
CA ALA A 88 -18.28 11.54 -13.44
C ALA A 88 -19.54 10.73 -13.17
N TRP A 89 -20.70 11.37 -13.00
CA TRP A 89 -21.98 10.66 -12.82
C TRP A 89 -22.45 9.93 -14.08
N SER A 90 -22.27 10.53 -15.27
CA SER A 90 -22.54 9.86 -16.55
C SER A 90 -21.67 8.60 -16.72
N VAL A 91 -20.39 8.66 -16.36
CA VAL A 91 -19.50 7.48 -16.36
C VAL A 91 -19.92 6.48 -15.28
N HIS A 92 -20.23 6.94 -14.07
CA HIS A 92 -20.68 6.12 -12.96
C HIS A 92 -21.87 5.24 -13.33
N ASN A 93 -22.89 5.79 -14.01
CA ASN A 93 -24.07 5.03 -14.42
C ASN A 93 -23.70 3.78 -15.24
N ARG A 94 -22.77 3.92 -16.19
CA ARG A 94 -22.26 2.81 -17.02
C ARG A 94 -21.44 1.82 -16.22
N LEU A 95 -20.66 2.30 -15.26
CA LEU A 95 -19.88 1.45 -14.37
C LEU A 95 -20.77 0.61 -13.46
N VAL A 96 -21.88 1.16 -12.96
CA VAL A 96 -22.88 0.42 -12.17
C VAL A 96 -23.52 -0.68 -13.01
N GLU A 97 -23.95 -0.35 -14.24
CA GLU A 97 -24.56 -1.33 -15.14
C GLU A 97 -23.58 -2.47 -15.49
N GLY A 98 -22.31 -2.13 -15.78
CA GLY A 98 -21.27 -3.11 -16.04
C GLY A 98 -20.94 -3.97 -14.81
N LEU A 99 -20.92 -3.38 -13.62
CA LEU A 99 -20.67 -4.10 -12.36
C LEU A 99 -21.80 -5.09 -12.07
N ASP A 100 -23.05 -4.67 -12.22
CA ASP A 100 -24.21 -5.53 -12.00
C ASP A 100 -24.22 -6.68 -13.03
N ALA A 101 -23.96 -6.41 -14.31
CA ALA A 101 -23.85 -7.43 -15.34
C ALA A 101 -22.71 -8.44 -15.07
N THR A 102 -21.56 -7.96 -14.62
CA THR A 102 -20.41 -8.80 -14.25
C THR A 102 -20.76 -9.71 -13.08
N ASN A 103 -21.34 -9.15 -12.02
CA ASN A 103 -21.70 -9.90 -10.82
C ASN A 103 -22.82 -10.92 -11.07
N ASP A 104 -23.82 -10.56 -11.87
CA ASP A 104 -24.89 -11.48 -12.27
C ASP A 104 -24.32 -12.64 -13.07
N HIS A 105 -23.45 -12.36 -14.06
CA HIS A 105 -22.79 -13.39 -14.85
C HIS A 105 -21.94 -14.34 -13.99
N TRP A 106 -21.09 -13.81 -13.11
CA TRP A 106 -20.25 -14.62 -12.23
C TRP A 106 -21.06 -15.49 -11.28
N ARG A 107 -22.20 -14.98 -10.78
CA ARG A 107 -23.13 -15.73 -9.92
C ARG A 107 -23.84 -16.83 -10.70
N GLU A 108 -24.29 -16.56 -11.93
CA GLU A 108 -24.97 -17.55 -12.79
C GLU A 108 -24.03 -18.68 -13.24
N GLN A 109 -22.78 -18.36 -13.53
CA GLN A 109 -21.75 -19.33 -13.93
C GLN A 109 -21.08 -20.03 -12.73
N ASP A 110 -21.39 -19.60 -11.50
CA ASP A 110 -20.83 -20.15 -10.27
C ASP A 110 -19.29 -20.24 -10.32
N VAL A 111 -18.66 -19.15 -10.75
CA VAL A 111 -17.20 -19.09 -10.96
C VAL A 111 -16.44 -19.02 -9.65
N LYS A 112 -15.21 -19.55 -9.64
CA LYS A 112 -14.28 -19.29 -8.55
C LYS A 112 -13.85 -17.83 -8.55
N GLN A 113 -13.91 -17.19 -7.39
CA GLN A 113 -13.57 -15.77 -7.23
C GLN A 113 -12.38 -15.55 -6.28
N VAL A 114 -11.55 -14.55 -6.59
CA VAL A 114 -10.51 -14.04 -5.69
C VAL A 114 -11.01 -12.85 -4.88
N TYR A 115 -10.64 -12.83 -3.60
CA TYR A 115 -10.91 -11.75 -2.67
C TYR A 115 -9.59 -11.22 -2.13
N TYR A 116 -9.16 -10.08 -2.66
CA TYR A 116 -7.89 -9.46 -2.33
C TYR A 116 -8.06 -8.53 -1.12
N LEU A 117 -7.58 -8.97 0.05
CA LEU A 117 -7.73 -8.26 1.32
C LEU A 117 -6.54 -7.32 1.52
N SER A 118 -6.77 -6.01 1.55
CA SER A 118 -5.71 -5.04 1.82
C SER A 118 -6.17 -3.86 2.66
N ALA A 119 -5.30 -3.43 3.57
CA ALA A 119 -5.51 -2.22 4.35
C ALA A 119 -5.33 -0.93 3.52
N GLU A 120 -4.82 -1.01 2.29
CA GLU A 120 -4.54 0.18 1.47
C GLU A 120 -4.93 -0.03 0.01
N PHE A 121 -5.49 0.99 -0.61
CA PHE A 121 -5.68 1.09 -2.07
C PHE A 121 -5.33 2.50 -2.52
N LEU A 122 -4.22 2.69 -3.24
CA LEU A 122 -3.90 3.99 -3.84
C LEU A 122 -4.53 4.07 -5.23
N MET A 123 -5.84 4.34 -5.30
CA MET A 123 -6.57 4.38 -6.58
C MET A 123 -6.12 5.55 -7.46
N GLY A 124 -5.90 6.72 -6.86
CA GLY A 124 -5.72 7.98 -7.57
C GLY A 124 -7.05 8.54 -8.07
N ARG A 125 -6.99 9.40 -9.08
CA ARG A 125 -8.16 9.86 -9.84
C ARG A 125 -8.71 8.76 -10.74
N THR A 126 -10.02 8.65 -10.85
CA THR A 126 -10.76 7.59 -11.54
C THR A 126 -11.18 8.01 -12.94
N LEU A 127 -11.55 9.27 -13.17
CA LEU A 127 -12.24 9.73 -14.38
C LEU A 127 -11.53 9.30 -15.66
N THR A 128 -10.26 9.70 -15.80
CA THR A 128 -9.45 9.42 -16.99
C THR A 128 -9.34 7.92 -17.25
N SER A 129 -9.06 7.13 -16.20
CA SER A 129 -8.94 5.67 -16.34
C SER A 129 -10.27 5.02 -16.72
N ALA A 130 -11.38 5.42 -16.11
CA ALA A 130 -12.69 4.85 -16.41
C ALA A 130 -13.14 5.17 -17.84
N VAL A 131 -13.00 6.43 -18.27
CA VAL A 131 -13.36 6.87 -19.61
C VAL A 131 -12.55 6.11 -20.68
N HIS A 132 -11.24 5.98 -20.50
CA HIS A 132 -10.40 5.27 -21.47
C HIS A 132 -10.60 3.76 -21.44
N ASN A 133 -10.77 3.14 -20.27
CA ASN A 133 -11.03 1.69 -20.18
C ASN A 133 -12.34 1.29 -20.87
N LEU A 134 -13.37 2.14 -20.77
CA LEU A 134 -14.65 1.98 -21.47
C LEU A 134 -14.58 2.32 -22.98
N GLY A 135 -13.46 2.86 -23.47
CA GLY A 135 -13.32 3.28 -24.88
C GLY A 135 -14.05 4.57 -25.24
N LEU A 136 -14.45 5.38 -24.25
CA LEU A 136 -15.32 6.56 -24.43
C LEU A 136 -14.58 7.90 -24.48
N GLY A 137 -13.25 7.89 -24.52
CA GLY A 137 -12.42 9.11 -24.49
C GLY A 137 -12.73 10.10 -25.62
N GLY A 138 -12.89 9.61 -26.85
CA GLY A 138 -13.24 10.45 -28.00
C GLY A 138 -14.62 11.09 -27.86
N ALA A 139 -15.60 10.34 -27.33
CA ALA A 139 -16.96 10.82 -27.18
C ALA A 139 -17.09 11.89 -26.08
N TYR A 140 -16.53 11.65 -24.89
CA TYR A 140 -16.51 12.67 -23.83
C TYR A 140 -15.69 13.89 -24.21
N GLY A 141 -14.57 13.71 -24.91
CA GLY A 141 -13.77 14.84 -25.44
C GLY A 141 -14.57 15.72 -26.41
N ALA A 142 -15.36 15.12 -27.30
CA ALA A 142 -16.24 15.86 -28.20
C ALA A 142 -17.32 16.65 -27.45
N ILE A 143 -17.93 16.06 -26.41
CA ILE A 143 -18.95 16.73 -25.58
C ILE A 143 -18.35 17.92 -24.81
N LEU A 144 -17.19 17.73 -24.17
CA LEU A 144 -16.54 18.78 -23.39
C LEU A 144 -16.07 19.96 -24.24
N LYS A 145 -15.71 19.70 -25.50
CA LYS A 145 -15.33 20.74 -26.46
C LYS A 145 -16.45 21.76 -26.71
N ASP A 146 -17.72 21.34 -26.63
CA ASP A 146 -18.86 22.26 -26.77
C ASP A 146 -18.96 23.30 -25.64
N TYR A 147 -18.31 23.01 -24.51
CA TYR A 147 -18.18 23.91 -23.36
C TYR A 147 -16.81 24.59 -23.28
N GLY A 148 -15.96 24.42 -24.30
CA GLY A 148 -14.60 24.96 -24.32
C GLY A 148 -13.64 24.27 -23.35
N ALA A 149 -13.96 23.07 -22.85
CA ALA A 149 -13.16 22.32 -21.90
C ALA A 149 -12.48 21.10 -22.54
N ALA A 150 -11.33 20.70 -21.99
CA ALA A 150 -10.64 19.45 -22.32
C ALA A 150 -10.88 18.41 -21.21
N LEU A 151 -10.81 17.12 -21.55
CA LEU A 151 -11.00 16.04 -20.58
C LEU A 151 -9.96 16.10 -19.46
N GLU A 152 -8.72 16.47 -19.80
CA GLU A 152 -7.60 16.59 -18.87
C GLU A 152 -7.85 17.68 -17.82
N THR A 153 -8.39 18.83 -18.24
CA THR A 153 -8.75 19.94 -17.34
C THR A 153 -9.94 19.58 -16.45
N VAL A 154 -10.94 18.91 -17.00
CA VAL A 154 -12.08 18.42 -16.20
C VAL A 154 -11.61 17.35 -15.20
N ALA A 155 -10.68 16.48 -15.58
CA ALA A 155 -10.10 15.49 -14.69
C ALA A 155 -9.17 16.06 -13.62
N SER A 156 -8.66 17.30 -13.75
CA SER A 156 -7.89 17.95 -12.66
C SER A 156 -8.74 18.42 -11.49
N GLU A 157 -10.05 18.53 -11.66
CA GLU A 157 -10.99 18.86 -10.57
C GLU A 157 -11.22 17.68 -9.61
N GLU A 158 -10.89 16.45 -10.04
CA GLU A 158 -11.04 15.25 -9.22
C GLU A 158 -10.00 15.19 -8.10
N ARG A 159 -10.44 14.87 -6.88
CA ARG A 159 -9.54 14.59 -5.75
C ARG A 159 -9.11 13.13 -5.76
N ASP A 160 -7.83 12.85 -5.47
CA ASP A 160 -7.35 11.49 -5.23
C ASP A 160 -8.14 10.82 -4.08
N ALA A 161 -8.56 9.57 -4.29
CA ALA A 161 -9.13 8.79 -3.20
C ALA A 161 -8.08 8.49 -2.11
N ALA A 162 -8.27 9.03 -0.91
CA ALA A 162 -7.32 8.91 0.20
C ALA A 162 -7.43 7.55 0.92
N LEU A 163 -7.30 6.46 0.17
CA LEU A 163 -7.50 5.08 0.62
C LEU A 163 -6.19 4.29 0.81
N GLY A 164 -5.04 4.92 0.61
CA GLY A 164 -3.73 4.29 0.72
C GLY A 164 -2.61 5.31 0.89
N ASN A 165 -1.37 4.82 1.03
CA ASN A 165 -0.17 5.64 1.22
C ASN A 165 1.02 5.16 0.38
N GLY A 166 1.32 3.86 0.38
CA GLY A 166 2.58 3.33 -0.15
C GLY A 166 2.49 2.47 -1.41
N GLY A 167 3.63 1.86 -1.77
CA GLY A 167 3.72 0.89 -2.85
C GLY A 167 2.78 -0.30 -2.69
N LEU A 168 2.48 -0.71 -1.43
CA LEU A 168 1.52 -1.77 -1.11
C LEU A 168 0.12 -1.46 -1.66
N GLY A 169 -0.41 -0.28 -1.32
CA GLY A 169 -1.73 0.15 -1.80
C GLY A 169 -1.76 0.42 -3.31
N ARG A 170 -0.64 0.87 -3.90
CA ARG A 170 -0.59 1.08 -5.35
C ARG A 170 -0.53 -0.22 -6.13
N LEU A 171 0.15 -1.24 -5.60
CA LEU A 171 0.17 -2.59 -6.13
C LEU A 171 -1.25 -3.17 -6.14
N ALA A 172 -1.95 -3.11 -5.00
CA ALA A 172 -3.34 -3.56 -4.88
C ALA A 172 -4.24 -2.90 -5.94
N ALA A 173 -4.12 -1.59 -6.14
CA ALA A 173 -4.89 -0.88 -7.17
C ALA A 173 -4.49 -1.25 -8.62
N CYS A 174 -3.22 -1.54 -8.91
CA CYS A 174 -2.81 -2.07 -10.23
C CYS A 174 -3.35 -3.50 -10.46
N PHE A 175 -3.43 -4.31 -9.41
CA PHE A 175 -3.96 -5.67 -9.45
C PHE A 175 -5.46 -5.67 -9.77
N LEU A 176 -6.25 -4.78 -9.18
CA LEU A 176 -7.67 -4.64 -9.51
C LEU A 176 -7.89 -4.31 -10.98
N ASP A 177 -7.16 -3.34 -11.52
CA ASP A 177 -7.24 -2.96 -12.93
C ASP A 177 -6.83 -4.11 -13.87
N SER A 178 -5.84 -4.91 -13.48
CA SER A 178 -5.38 -6.06 -14.26
C SER A 178 -6.34 -7.25 -14.18
N MET A 179 -6.91 -7.54 -13.01
CA MET A 179 -7.95 -8.57 -12.88
C MET A 179 -9.17 -8.23 -13.75
N ALA A 180 -9.64 -6.98 -13.73
CA ALA A 180 -10.74 -6.55 -14.57
C ALA A 180 -10.38 -6.64 -16.07
N THR A 181 -9.18 -6.20 -16.48
CA THR A 181 -8.72 -6.22 -17.88
C THR A 181 -8.52 -7.62 -18.45
N LEU A 182 -8.13 -8.58 -17.59
CA LEU A 182 -7.95 -9.99 -17.91
C LEU A 182 -9.22 -10.83 -17.72
N ASP A 183 -10.35 -10.17 -17.42
CA ASP A 183 -11.65 -10.81 -17.21
C ASP A 183 -11.65 -11.82 -16.05
N LEU A 184 -10.75 -11.67 -15.08
CA LEU A 184 -10.62 -12.58 -13.95
C LEU A 184 -11.64 -12.22 -12.85
N PRO A 185 -12.40 -13.20 -12.34
CA PRO A 185 -13.34 -12.99 -11.24
C PRO A 185 -12.65 -12.60 -9.94
N GLY A 186 -12.58 -11.30 -9.66
CA GLY A 186 -11.83 -10.79 -8.52
C GLY A 186 -12.36 -9.49 -7.95
N TRP A 187 -12.43 -9.43 -6.62
CA TRP A 187 -12.78 -8.23 -5.86
C TRP A 187 -11.64 -7.83 -4.91
N GLY A 188 -11.51 -6.52 -4.67
CA GLY A 188 -10.72 -5.98 -3.55
C GLY A 188 -11.61 -5.71 -2.35
N TYR A 189 -11.09 -5.92 -1.15
CA TYR A 189 -11.72 -5.49 0.10
C TYR A 189 -10.78 -4.61 0.93
N GLY A 190 -11.31 -3.50 1.43
CA GLY A 190 -10.58 -2.57 2.28
C GLY A 190 -11.47 -1.71 3.18
N ILE A 191 -10.88 -0.66 3.75
CA ILE A 191 -11.55 0.29 4.64
C ILE A 191 -11.83 1.60 3.90
N ARG A 192 -13.03 2.17 4.08
CA ARG A 192 -13.39 3.49 3.56
C ARG A 192 -12.84 4.60 4.46
N TYR A 193 -11.54 4.87 4.38
CA TYR A 193 -10.90 5.90 5.22
C TYR A 193 -11.43 7.30 4.94
N ARG A 194 -11.78 8.03 6.00
CA ARG A 194 -12.32 9.39 5.88
C ARG A 194 -11.25 10.42 5.55
N TYR A 195 -10.08 10.33 6.18
CA TYR A 195 -9.04 11.35 6.11
C TYR A 195 -7.71 10.84 5.53
N GLY A 196 -7.69 9.60 5.03
CA GLY A 196 -6.50 8.90 4.56
C GLY A 196 -5.41 8.82 5.64
N MET A 197 -4.14 8.87 5.21
CA MET A 197 -3.02 8.99 6.16
C MET A 197 -2.88 10.45 6.62
N PHE A 198 -2.66 11.35 5.66
CA PHE A 198 -2.74 12.81 5.77
C PHE A 198 -2.44 13.45 4.40
N LYS A 199 -2.93 14.68 4.18
CA LYS A 199 -2.44 15.60 3.16
C LYS A 199 -1.20 16.31 3.68
N GLN A 200 -0.13 16.30 2.89
CA GLN A 200 1.13 16.94 3.27
C GLN A 200 1.10 18.42 2.87
N VAL A 201 1.42 19.31 3.80
CA VAL A 201 1.64 20.73 3.51
C VAL A 201 3.04 21.09 3.97
N ILE A 202 3.75 21.89 3.17
CA ILE A 202 5.04 22.45 3.57
C ILE A 202 4.81 23.89 4.04
N ARG A 203 5.16 24.18 5.30
CA ARG A 203 5.11 25.53 5.87
C ARG A 203 6.48 25.87 6.41
N GLU A 204 7.09 26.96 5.93
CA GLU A 204 8.43 27.38 6.33
C GLU A 204 9.48 26.26 6.19
N GLY A 205 9.32 25.40 5.17
CA GLY A 205 10.16 24.23 4.91
C GLY A 205 9.84 23.00 5.78
N TYR A 206 8.93 23.09 6.76
CA TYR A 206 8.53 21.96 7.60
C TYR A 206 7.34 21.21 7.02
N GLN A 207 7.38 19.88 7.12
CA GLN A 207 6.21 19.05 6.86
C GLN A 207 5.17 19.22 7.97
N ILE A 208 3.95 19.59 7.58
CA ILE A 208 2.75 19.66 8.40
C ILE A 208 1.73 18.68 7.84
N GLU A 209 1.22 17.80 8.70
CA GLU A 209 0.17 16.85 8.39
C GLU A 209 -1.21 17.51 8.60
N VAL A 210 -2.05 17.51 7.57
CA VAL A 210 -3.46 17.93 7.70
C VAL A 210 -4.40 16.81 7.22
N PRO A 211 -5.64 16.71 7.71
CA PRO A 211 -6.59 15.72 7.20
C PRO A 211 -6.86 15.89 5.70
N ASP A 212 -7.09 14.78 5.00
CA ASP A 212 -7.50 14.80 3.60
C ASP A 212 -9.04 14.74 3.49
N TYR A 213 -9.67 15.86 3.15
CA TYR A 213 -11.13 16.02 3.09
C TYR A 213 -11.71 15.56 1.73
N TRP A 214 -11.27 14.41 1.24
CA TRP A 214 -11.66 13.90 -0.09
C TRP A 214 -13.13 13.47 -0.20
N LEU A 215 -13.81 13.25 0.93
CA LEU A 215 -15.21 12.80 0.99
C LEU A 215 -16.22 13.89 1.38
N ASP A 216 -15.78 15.12 1.66
CA ASP A 216 -16.67 16.19 2.17
C ASP A 216 -17.79 16.54 1.17
N GLU A 217 -17.50 16.44 -0.13
CA GLU A 217 -18.45 16.69 -1.22
C GLU A 217 -19.07 15.38 -1.76
N GLY A 218 -18.80 14.25 -1.10
CA GLY A 218 -19.09 12.90 -1.59
C GLY A 218 -18.05 12.39 -2.59
N ASN A 219 -18.23 11.15 -3.04
CA ASN A 219 -17.40 10.51 -4.04
C ASN A 219 -18.31 9.96 -5.15
N PRO A 220 -18.23 10.46 -6.40
CA PRO A 220 -19.10 9.99 -7.48
C PRO A 220 -18.77 8.55 -7.91
N TRP A 221 -17.65 7.97 -7.47
CA TRP A 221 -17.21 6.64 -7.91
C TRP A 221 -17.65 5.49 -7.01
N GLU A 222 -18.32 5.77 -5.89
CA GLU A 222 -18.79 4.74 -4.97
C GLU A 222 -20.31 4.55 -5.03
N VAL A 223 -20.74 3.31 -4.83
CA VAL A 223 -22.13 2.91 -4.69
C VAL A 223 -22.35 2.45 -3.25
N ARG A 224 -23.09 3.24 -2.47
CA ARG A 224 -23.48 2.84 -1.12
C ARG A 224 -24.46 1.66 -1.17
N ARG A 225 -24.19 0.61 -0.39
CA ARG A 225 -25.04 -0.59 -0.27
C ARG A 225 -25.61 -0.71 1.16
N PRO A 226 -26.67 0.06 1.50
CA PRO A 226 -27.21 0.08 2.86
C PRO A 226 -27.84 -1.24 3.32
N ASP A 227 -28.19 -2.12 2.37
CA ASP A 227 -28.73 -3.46 2.64
C ASP A 227 -27.63 -4.52 2.83
N THR A 228 -26.36 -4.16 2.62
CA THR A 228 -25.20 -5.04 2.81
C THR A 228 -24.45 -4.58 4.04
N THR A 229 -24.86 -5.11 5.19
CA THR A 229 -24.30 -4.75 6.49
C THR A 229 -23.96 -5.97 7.33
N TYR A 230 -22.84 -5.92 8.04
CA TYR A 230 -22.39 -6.98 8.93
C TYR A 230 -22.05 -6.44 10.31
N ARG A 231 -22.37 -7.20 11.36
CA ARG A 231 -21.96 -6.85 12.73
C ARG A 231 -20.54 -7.34 12.98
N VAL A 232 -19.73 -6.49 13.60
CA VAL A 232 -18.37 -6.82 14.03
C VAL A 232 -18.26 -6.53 15.51
N GLY A 233 -17.95 -7.58 16.28
CA GLY A 233 -17.76 -7.50 17.72
C GLY A 233 -16.34 -7.11 18.12
N PHE A 234 -16.18 -6.60 19.33
CA PHE A 234 -14.90 -6.37 20.01
C PHE A 234 -15.04 -6.65 21.51
N ALA A 235 -13.93 -6.95 22.16
CA ALA A 235 -13.82 -7.27 23.58
C ALA A 235 -14.83 -8.36 24.02
N GLY A 236 -15.27 -8.32 25.28
CA GLY A 236 -16.26 -9.26 25.81
C GLY A 236 -15.64 -10.56 26.33
N THR A 237 -16.41 -11.64 26.29
CA THR A 237 -16.04 -12.92 26.92
C THR A 237 -16.25 -14.10 25.98
N SER A 238 -15.34 -15.07 26.04
CA SER A 238 -15.45 -16.37 25.36
C SER A 238 -15.68 -17.47 26.40
N ASP A 239 -16.46 -18.48 26.03
CA ASP A 239 -16.63 -19.73 26.81
C ASP A 239 -15.90 -20.93 26.18
N GLY A 240 -15.05 -20.68 25.18
CA GLY A 240 -14.33 -21.71 24.43
C GLY A 240 -15.09 -22.30 23.25
N ALA A 241 -16.40 -22.04 23.12
CA ALA A 241 -17.24 -22.49 22.01
C ALA A 241 -18.01 -21.35 21.33
N SER A 242 -18.23 -20.25 22.04
CA SER A 242 -18.96 -19.08 21.58
C SER A 242 -18.34 -17.79 22.14
N TRP A 243 -18.57 -16.69 21.42
CA TRP A 243 -18.10 -15.36 21.80
C TRP A 243 -19.28 -14.43 22.02
N THR A 244 -19.31 -13.77 23.18
CA THR A 244 -20.22 -12.65 23.45
C THR A 244 -19.40 -11.34 23.40
N PRO A 245 -19.55 -10.52 22.34
CA PRO A 245 -18.85 -9.24 22.24
C PRO A 245 -19.23 -8.28 23.37
N GLY A 246 -18.27 -7.47 23.81
CA GLY A 246 -18.50 -6.40 24.80
C GLY A 246 -18.82 -5.05 24.14
N ASP A 247 -18.46 -4.89 22.87
CA ASP A 247 -18.71 -3.71 22.02
C ASP A 247 -18.98 -4.21 20.60
N GLU A 248 -19.76 -3.48 19.82
CA GLU A 248 -20.13 -3.87 18.46
C GLU A 248 -20.24 -2.65 17.55
N VAL A 249 -19.85 -2.83 16.28
CA VAL A 249 -20.10 -1.87 15.20
C VAL A 249 -20.77 -2.58 14.01
N ILE A 250 -21.38 -1.79 13.14
CA ILE A 250 -21.93 -2.23 11.87
C ILE A 250 -20.94 -1.83 10.76
N ALA A 251 -20.51 -2.80 9.96
CA ALA A 251 -19.80 -2.56 8.71
C ALA A 251 -20.81 -2.36 7.58
N GLU A 252 -20.86 -1.18 6.98
CA GLU A 252 -21.69 -0.85 5.81
C GLU A 252 -20.84 -0.86 4.54
N ALA A 253 -21.29 -1.52 3.48
CA ALA A 253 -20.54 -1.65 2.23
C ALA A 253 -20.70 -0.43 1.29
N TYR A 254 -19.59 -0.08 0.63
CA TYR A 254 -19.50 0.87 -0.47
C TYR A 254 -18.71 0.21 -1.60
N ASP A 255 -19.32 0.02 -2.77
CA ASP A 255 -18.65 -0.58 -3.93
C ASP A 255 -18.05 0.52 -4.80
N VAL A 256 -16.77 0.40 -5.16
CA VAL A 256 -16.10 1.23 -6.16
C VAL A 256 -15.88 0.36 -7.40
N PRO A 257 -16.64 0.56 -8.50
CA PRO A 257 -16.48 -0.24 -9.72
C PRO A 257 -15.12 -0.04 -10.38
N ILE A 258 -14.53 -1.13 -10.88
CA ILE A 258 -13.21 -1.14 -11.52
C ILE A 258 -13.35 -1.61 -12.97
N PRO A 259 -13.43 -0.70 -13.96
CA PRO A 259 -13.60 -1.08 -15.36
C PRO A 259 -12.31 -1.72 -15.92
N GLY A 260 -12.44 -2.85 -16.61
CA GLY A 260 -11.34 -3.43 -17.37
C GLY A 260 -11.10 -2.71 -18.70
N TYR A 261 -9.87 -2.71 -19.19
CA TYR A 261 -9.54 -2.07 -20.48
C TYR A 261 -10.09 -2.86 -21.67
N LYS A 262 -10.93 -2.22 -22.49
CA LYS A 262 -11.53 -2.78 -23.70
C LYS A 262 -12.19 -4.15 -23.46
N THR A 263 -12.92 -4.27 -22.35
CA THR A 263 -13.72 -5.45 -22.02
C THR A 263 -15.03 -5.02 -21.34
N THR A 264 -15.99 -5.93 -21.26
CA THR A 264 -17.27 -5.77 -20.58
C THR A 264 -17.16 -6.00 -19.07
N THR A 265 -16.07 -6.60 -18.61
CA THR A 265 -15.83 -6.87 -17.18
C THR A 265 -15.62 -5.57 -16.41
N VAL A 266 -16.44 -5.37 -15.37
CA VAL A 266 -16.26 -4.34 -14.35
C VAL A 266 -16.17 -5.03 -12.99
N GLY A 267 -14.95 -5.05 -12.43
CA GLY A 267 -14.68 -5.59 -11.10
C GLY A 267 -15.17 -4.66 -9.98
N SER A 268 -14.88 -5.02 -8.72
CA SER A 268 -15.24 -4.20 -7.56
C SER A 268 -14.10 -4.05 -6.58
N LEU A 269 -13.98 -2.86 -6.00
CA LEU A 269 -13.35 -2.63 -4.72
C LEU A 269 -14.45 -2.33 -3.69
N ARG A 270 -14.71 -3.27 -2.78
CA ARG A 270 -15.66 -3.10 -1.68
C ARG A 270 -14.96 -2.51 -0.46
N LEU A 271 -15.43 -1.35 -0.02
CA LEU A 271 -14.91 -0.63 1.12
C LEU A 271 -15.91 -0.65 2.27
N TRP A 272 -15.41 -0.88 3.48
CA TRP A 272 -16.23 -0.91 4.69
C TRP A 272 -16.20 0.42 5.43
N ASN A 273 -17.39 0.98 5.71
CA ASN A 273 -17.57 2.11 6.62
C ASN A 273 -18.12 1.61 7.95
N ALA A 274 -17.47 1.94 9.07
CA ALA A 274 -17.98 1.60 10.39
C ALA A 274 -19.12 2.55 10.80
N LYS A 275 -20.18 1.97 11.35
CA LYS A 275 -21.34 2.67 11.92
C LYS A 275 -21.59 2.15 13.34
N PRO A 276 -22.05 2.99 14.27
CA PRO A 276 -22.45 2.51 15.59
C PRO A 276 -23.73 1.66 15.50
N VAL A 277 -23.89 0.69 16.40
CA VAL A 277 -25.16 -0.06 16.53
C VAL A 277 -26.31 0.84 17.00
N ALA A 278 -26.01 1.76 17.92
CA ALA A 278 -26.89 2.83 18.37
C ALA A 278 -26.13 4.16 18.27
N GLU A 279 -26.63 5.08 17.45
CA GLU A 279 -25.89 6.30 17.11
C GLU A 279 -25.89 7.35 18.23
N PHE A 280 -26.94 7.38 19.06
CA PHE A 280 -27.13 8.44 20.04
C PHE A 280 -27.88 7.95 21.28
N ASP A 281 -27.36 8.25 22.46
CA ASP A 281 -28.04 8.02 23.75
C ASP A 281 -28.70 9.32 24.24
N LEU A 282 -30.03 9.36 24.10
CA LEU A 282 -30.85 10.52 24.52
C LEU A 282 -30.88 10.69 26.03
N ASP A 283 -30.79 9.62 26.81
CA ASP A 283 -30.85 9.71 28.27
C ASP A 283 -29.57 10.34 28.81
N ALA A 284 -28.42 9.91 28.31
CA ALA A 284 -27.12 10.53 28.60
C ALA A 284 -27.10 12.02 28.22
N PHE A 285 -27.61 12.35 27.03
CA PHE A 285 -27.69 13.74 26.56
C PHE A 285 -28.58 14.60 27.48
N ASN A 286 -29.75 14.09 27.88
CA ASN A 286 -30.71 14.82 28.71
C ASN A 286 -30.17 15.13 30.12
N VAL A 287 -29.23 14.33 30.63
CA VAL A 287 -28.56 14.58 31.92
C VAL A 287 -27.26 15.39 31.79
N GLY A 288 -26.92 15.83 30.57
CA GLY A 288 -25.74 16.66 30.28
C GLY A 288 -24.45 15.88 29.99
N ASP A 289 -24.51 14.55 29.86
CA ASP A 289 -23.38 13.72 29.44
C ASP A 289 -23.31 13.62 27.91
N TYR A 290 -22.85 14.70 27.27
CA TYR A 290 -22.79 14.79 25.82
C TYR A 290 -21.74 13.86 25.18
N ASP A 291 -20.63 13.61 25.89
CA ASP A 291 -19.59 12.69 25.44
C ASP A 291 -20.08 11.24 25.51
N GLY A 292 -20.77 10.85 26.59
CA GLY A 292 -21.46 9.57 26.70
C GLY A 292 -22.52 9.38 25.63
N ALA A 293 -23.31 10.42 25.35
CA ALA A 293 -24.37 10.41 24.35
C ALA A 293 -23.89 10.05 22.93
N THR A 294 -22.63 10.36 22.59
CA THR A 294 -22.04 10.15 21.27
C THR A 294 -20.87 9.16 21.26
N GLY A 295 -20.56 8.53 22.41
CA GLY A 295 -19.38 7.69 22.58
C GLY A 295 -19.32 6.50 21.61
N ALA A 296 -20.45 5.84 21.36
CA ALA A 296 -20.51 4.73 20.41
C ALA A 296 -20.23 5.17 18.97
N LYS A 297 -20.80 6.32 18.56
CA LYS A 297 -20.54 6.93 17.25
C LYS A 297 -19.06 7.25 17.07
N ARG A 298 -18.44 7.89 18.06
CA ARG A 298 -17.01 8.23 18.02
C ARG A 298 -16.12 7.00 17.84
N ARG A 299 -16.36 5.94 18.63
CA ARG A 299 -15.58 4.69 18.51
C ARG A 299 -15.71 4.03 17.15
N ALA A 300 -16.91 4.08 16.55
CA ALA A 300 -17.11 3.58 15.18
C ALA A 300 -16.40 4.47 14.15
N ASP A 301 -16.55 5.79 14.24
CA ASP A 301 -15.91 6.74 13.33
C ASP A 301 -14.37 6.61 13.36
N ASP A 302 -13.77 6.40 14.54
CA ASP A 302 -12.32 6.24 14.73
C ASP A 302 -11.75 5.06 13.90
N ILE A 303 -12.48 3.94 13.77
CA ILE A 303 -12.04 2.77 12.99
C ILE A 303 -11.81 3.14 11.53
N THR A 304 -12.67 4.00 10.96
CA THR A 304 -12.58 4.40 9.54
C THR A 304 -12.05 5.81 9.35
N ALA A 305 -11.44 6.42 10.37
CA ALA A 305 -10.96 7.79 10.30
C ALA A 305 -9.67 7.90 9.48
N VAL A 306 -8.60 7.27 9.95
CA VAL A 306 -7.24 7.43 9.40
C VAL A 306 -6.57 6.10 9.11
N LEU A 307 -5.75 6.08 8.06
CA LEU A 307 -4.88 4.96 7.71
C LEU A 307 -3.64 4.96 8.61
N TYR A 308 -3.31 3.81 9.19
CA TYR A 308 -2.18 3.61 10.10
C TYR A 308 -2.14 4.63 11.25
N PRO A 309 -3.14 4.61 12.15
CA PRO A 309 -3.12 5.44 13.35
C PRO A 309 -1.85 5.15 14.17
N ASN A 310 -1.35 6.18 14.86
CA ASN A 310 -0.16 6.06 15.70
C ASN A 310 -0.41 5.03 16.82
N ASP A 311 0.42 3.98 16.85
CA ASP A 311 0.34 2.83 17.75
C ASP A 311 1.41 2.85 18.87
N ALA A 312 2.05 3.99 19.10
CA ALA A 312 2.96 4.17 20.24
C ALA A 312 2.23 4.05 21.59
N THR A 313 0.91 4.26 21.62
CA THR A 313 0.07 4.13 22.82
C THR A 313 -0.74 2.83 22.80
N GLU A 314 -1.16 2.33 23.96
CA GLU A 314 -2.06 1.17 24.05
C GLU A 314 -3.38 1.37 23.29
N TYR A 315 -3.97 2.57 23.37
CA TYR A 315 -5.16 2.91 22.60
C TYR A 315 -4.93 2.83 21.09
N GLY A 316 -3.78 3.34 20.63
CA GLY A 316 -3.37 3.28 19.23
C GLY A 316 -3.19 1.85 18.72
N LYS A 317 -2.56 1.00 19.53
CA LYS A 317 -2.45 -0.45 19.27
C LYS A 317 -3.83 -1.09 19.15
N GLU A 318 -4.72 -0.84 20.11
CA GLU A 318 -6.10 -1.36 20.07
C GLU A 318 -6.85 -0.88 18.84
N LEU A 319 -6.76 0.40 18.47
CA LEU A 319 -7.42 0.95 17.29
C LEU A 319 -6.91 0.30 16.00
N ARG A 320 -5.59 0.12 15.86
CA ARG A 320 -4.99 -0.54 14.69
C ARG A 320 -5.44 -2.00 14.58
N LEU A 321 -5.52 -2.74 15.69
CA LEU A 321 -6.06 -4.09 15.70
C LEU A 321 -7.58 -4.13 15.40
N ARG A 322 -8.34 -3.14 15.92
CA ARG A 322 -9.78 -2.98 15.57
C ARG A 322 -9.96 -2.78 14.07
N GLN A 323 -9.14 -1.94 13.44
CA GLN A 323 -9.17 -1.73 11.99
C GLN A 323 -8.96 -3.04 11.23
N GLN A 324 -7.88 -3.76 11.54
CA GLN A 324 -7.56 -5.03 10.88
C GLN A 324 -8.68 -6.05 11.02
N PHE A 325 -9.17 -6.26 12.23
CA PHE A 325 -10.25 -7.20 12.47
C PHE A 325 -11.57 -6.77 11.81
N PHE A 326 -11.88 -5.47 11.84
CA PHE A 326 -13.12 -4.92 11.30
C PHE A 326 -13.32 -5.26 9.83
N PHE A 327 -12.37 -4.89 8.98
CA PHE A 327 -12.55 -5.10 7.55
C PHE A 327 -12.43 -6.57 7.19
N VAL A 328 -11.58 -7.34 7.88
CA VAL A 328 -11.45 -8.78 7.66
C VAL A 328 -12.73 -9.52 8.00
N SER A 329 -13.29 -9.30 9.19
CA SER A 329 -14.53 -9.97 9.61
C SER A 329 -15.69 -9.61 8.69
N ALA A 330 -15.85 -8.33 8.35
CA ALA A 330 -16.90 -7.90 7.41
C ALA A 330 -16.75 -8.55 6.02
N SER A 331 -15.52 -8.63 5.49
CA SER A 331 -15.25 -9.22 4.17
C SER A 331 -15.49 -10.73 4.12
N LEU A 332 -15.10 -11.44 5.19
CA LEU A 332 -15.34 -12.88 5.31
C LEU A 332 -16.84 -13.17 5.46
N GLN A 333 -17.55 -12.43 6.32
CA GLN A 333 -19.00 -12.58 6.48
C GLN A 333 -19.75 -12.30 5.17
N ASP A 334 -19.37 -11.26 4.43
CA ASP A 334 -19.95 -10.94 3.12
C ASP A 334 -19.73 -12.06 2.10
N THR A 335 -18.51 -12.60 2.04
CA THR A 335 -18.18 -13.70 1.13
C THR A 335 -18.94 -14.97 1.47
N LEU A 336 -19.00 -15.35 2.75
CA LEU A 336 -19.76 -16.53 3.19
C LEU A 336 -21.26 -16.36 2.90
N ALA A 337 -21.82 -15.17 3.15
CA ALA A 337 -23.22 -14.87 2.85
C ALA A 337 -23.52 -14.96 1.34
N ARG A 338 -22.65 -14.41 0.48
CA ARG A 338 -22.79 -14.51 -0.98
C ARG A 338 -22.70 -15.95 -1.48
N TYR A 339 -21.76 -16.74 -0.93
CA TYR A 339 -21.60 -18.15 -1.30
C TYR A 339 -22.83 -18.99 -0.85
N LEU A 340 -23.33 -18.79 0.38
CA LEU A 340 -24.52 -19.49 0.91
C LEU A 340 -25.84 -19.06 0.25
N ALA A 341 -25.85 -17.96 -0.51
CA ALA A 341 -27.02 -17.58 -1.30
C ALA A 341 -27.27 -18.53 -2.48
N THR A 342 -26.25 -19.26 -2.93
CA THR A 342 -26.31 -20.20 -4.07
C THR A 342 -25.92 -21.63 -3.72
N HIS A 343 -25.35 -21.89 -2.54
CA HIS A 343 -24.89 -23.21 -2.09
C HIS A 343 -25.56 -23.66 -0.79
N SER A 344 -25.71 -24.97 -0.59
CA SER A 344 -26.36 -25.55 0.60
C SER A 344 -25.47 -25.63 1.85
N ASP A 345 -24.15 -25.71 1.66
CA ASP A 345 -23.15 -25.90 2.72
C ASP A 345 -21.80 -25.28 2.31
N LEU A 346 -20.86 -25.17 3.26
CA LEU A 346 -19.56 -24.51 3.10
C LEU A 346 -18.42 -25.44 2.69
N ALA A 347 -18.66 -26.74 2.50
CA ALA A 347 -17.59 -27.70 2.23
C ALA A 347 -16.87 -27.40 0.90
N GLY A 348 -17.60 -26.91 -0.10
CA GLY A 348 -17.09 -26.51 -1.41
C GLY A 348 -16.48 -25.10 -1.49
N LEU A 349 -16.42 -24.35 -0.38
CA LEU A 349 -15.92 -22.97 -0.37
C LEU A 349 -14.53 -22.82 -1.02
N PRO A 350 -13.51 -23.68 -0.75
CA PRO A 350 -12.18 -23.51 -1.32
C PRO A 350 -12.10 -23.65 -2.85
N ASP A 351 -13.12 -24.27 -3.46
CA ASP A 351 -13.25 -24.41 -4.91
C ASP A 351 -13.89 -23.19 -5.55
N LYS A 352 -14.57 -22.34 -4.76
CA LYS A 352 -15.31 -21.15 -5.23
C LYS A 352 -14.76 -19.83 -4.71
N ALA A 353 -13.93 -19.84 -3.68
CA ALA A 353 -13.37 -18.65 -3.07
C ALA A 353 -11.88 -18.82 -2.73
N VAL A 354 -11.10 -17.78 -2.95
CA VAL A 354 -9.74 -17.67 -2.42
C VAL A 354 -9.52 -16.26 -1.87
N PHE A 355 -8.98 -16.18 -0.66
CA PHE A 355 -8.69 -14.94 0.05
C PHE A 355 -7.18 -14.70 0.02
N GLN A 356 -6.76 -13.64 -0.66
CA GLN A 356 -5.35 -13.22 -0.69
C GLN A 356 -5.11 -12.20 0.42
N MET A 357 -4.24 -12.54 1.36
CA MET A 357 -3.76 -11.67 2.43
C MET A 357 -2.59 -10.84 1.91
N ASN A 358 -2.80 -9.53 1.75
CA ASN A 358 -1.78 -8.59 1.30
C ASN A 358 -1.00 -8.03 2.51
N ASP A 359 0.19 -8.58 2.76
CA ASP A 359 0.97 -8.39 3.98
C ASP A 359 0.28 -8.98 5.24
N THR A 360 0.80 -8.71 6.44
CA THR A 360 0.28 -9.28 7.71
C THR A 360 -0.98 -8.60 8.25
N HIS A 361 -1.38 -7.45 7.70
CA HIS A 361 -2.55 -6.71 8.19
C HIS A 361 -3.86 -7.54 8.20
N PRO A 362 -4.18 -8.32 7.14
CA PRO A 362 -5.36 -9.19 7.15
C PRO A 362 -5.11 -10.59 7.76
N THR A 363 -3.97 -10.86 8.40
CA THR A 363 -3.66 -12.22 8.93
C THR A 363 -4.71 -12.75 9.89
N ILE A 364 -5.38 -11.87 10.64
CA ILE A 364 -6.47 -12.28 11.56
C ILE A 364 -7.60 -13.04 10.84
N ALA A 365 -7.64 -13.01 9.50
CA ALA A 365 -8.51 -13.83 8.66
C ALA A 365 -8.36 -15.33 8.93
N VAL A 366 -7.16 -15.80 9.29
CA VAL A 366 -6.94 -17.22 9.66
C VAL A 366 -7.82 -17.60 10.84
N ALA A 367 -7.76 -16.81 11.92
CA ALA A 367 -8.54 -17.09 13.13
C ALA A 367 -10.03 -16.75 12.95
N GLU A 368 -10.37 -15.69 12.21
CA GLU A 368 -11.76 -15.29 12.00
C GLU A 368 -12.52 -16.23 11.07
N LEU A 369 -11.89 -16.72 9.99
CA LEU A 369 -12.53 -17.72 9.13
C LEU A 369 -12.77 -19.01 9.91
N GLN A 370 -11.78 -19.46 10.68
CA GLN A 370 -11.95 -20.62 11.58
C GLN A 370 -13.13 -20.40 12.55
N ARG A 371 -13.20 -19.24 13.21
CA ARG A 371 -14.29 -18.90 14.14
C ARG A 371 -15.66 -18.88 13.46
N LEU A 372 -15.77 -18.28 12.29
CA LEU A 372 -17.03 -18.21 11.54
C LEU A 372 -17.52 -19.62 11.19
N LEU A 373 -16.62 -20.47 10.69
CA LEU A 373 -16.96 -21.83 10.30
C LEU A 373 -17.38 -22.68 11.51
N THR A 374 -16.68 -22.60 12.64
CA THR A 374 -17.00 -23.40 13.84
C THR A 374 -18.16 -22.82 14.64
N ASP A 375 -18.04 -21.57 15.09
CA ASP A 375 -18.92 -21.01 16.11
C ASP A 375 -20.26 -20.54 15.50
N VAL A 376 -20.25 -20.09 14.25
CA VAL A 376 -21.45 -19.55 13.57
C VAL A 376 -22.11 -20.59 12.66
N HIS A 377 -21.31 -21.34 11.90
CA HIS A 377 -21.81 -22.33 10.95
C HIS A 377 -21.78 -23.78 11.48
N GLY A 378 -21.21 -24.03 12.65
CA GLY A 378 -21.30 -25.32 13.34
C GLY A 378 -20.45 -26.44 12.74
N LEU A 379 -19.45 -26.12 11.92
CA LEU A 379 -18.52 -27.13 11.37
C LEU A 379 -17.61 -27.68 12.47
N ALA A 380 -17.20 -28.94 12.30
CA ALA A 380 -16.17 -29.52 13.15
C ALA A 380 -14.83 -28.79 12.92
N TRP A 381 -13.98 -28.75 13.96
CA TRP A 381 -12.71 -28.01 13.91
C TRP A 381 -11.82 -28.39 12.73
N ASP A 382 -11.60 -29.69 12.50
CA ASP A 382 -10.71 -30.20 11.44
C ASP A 382 -11.28 -29.89 10.04
N GLU A 383 -12.60 -29.96 9.90
CA GLU A 383 -13.30 -29.61 8.65
C GLU A 383 -13.14 -28.11 8.36
N ALA A 384 -13.40 -27.26 9.37
CA ALA A 384 -13.21 -25.81 9.28
C ALA A 384 -11.75 -25.45 8.99
N TRP A 385 -10.78 -26.15 9.59
CA TRP A 385 -9.36 -25.91 9.38
C TRP A 385 -8.91 -26.29 7.97
N ALA A 386 -9.44 -27.39 7.43
CA ALA A 386 -9.20 -27.80 6.05
C ALA A 386 -9.76 -26.78 5.05
N ILE A 387 -10.93 -26.19 5.31
CA ILE A 387 -11.49 -25.11 4.48
C ILE A 387 -10.62 -23.85 4.60
N THR A 388 -10.28 -23.44 5.82
CA THR A 388 -9.50 -22.24 6.12
C THR A 388 -8.15 -22.26 5.39
N THR A 389 -7.37 -23.32 5.58
CA THR A 389 -6.03 -23.45 4.99
C THR A 389 -6.05 -23.54 3.47
N LYS A 390 -7.09 -24.12 2.87
CA LYS A 390 -7.23 -24.18 1.39
C LYS A 390 -7.75 -22.89 0.77
N SER A 391 -8.42 -22.04 1.56
CA SER A 391 -9.03 -20.79 1.08
C SER A 391 -8.11 -19.59 1.20
N LEU A 392 -7.07 -19.62 2.05
CA LEU A 392 -6.19 -18.48 2.32
C LEU A 392 -4.82 -18.59 1.64
N ALA A 393 -4.31 -17.48 1.11
CA ALA A 393 -2.96 -17.33 0.59
C ALA A 393 -2.31 -16.04 1.11
N TYR A 394 -0.99 -16.01 1.26
CA TYR A 394 -0.25 -14.91 1.90
C TYR A 394 0.84 -14.34 0.98
N THR A 395 0.82 -13.03 0.75
CA THR A 395 1.95 -12.31 0.13
C THR A 395 2.73 -11.55 1.20
N ASN A 396 4.04 -11.78 1.29
CA ASN A 396 4.92 -11.00 2.14
C ASN A 396 5.61 -9.88 1.33
N HIS A 397 5.75 -8.69 1.93
CA HIS A 397 6.38 -7.51 1.33
C HIS A 397 7.59 -6.98 2.12
N THR A 398 8.08 -7.75 3.10
CA THR A 398 8.99 -7.26 4.13
C THR A 398 10.26 -8.10 4.16
N VAL A 399 11.42 -7.46 4.05
CA VAL A 399 12.74 -8.12 4.14
C VAL A 399 13.29 -8.22 5.57
N MET A 400 12.81 -7.40 6.51
CA MET A 400 13.37 -7.31 7.87
C MET A 400 12.51 -8.09 8.88
N PRO A 401 13.07 -9.06 9.63
CA PRO A 401 12.35 -9.80 10.67
C PRO A 401 11.69 -8.89 11.73
N GLU A 402 12.30 -7.74 12.02
CA GLU A 402 11.81 -6.77 13.00
C GLU A 402 10.58 -6.00 12.52
N ALA A 403 10.34 -5.96 11.20
CA ALA A 403 9.20 -5.31 10.59
C ALA A 403 7.99 -6.25 10.42
N LEU A 404 8.14 -7.55 10.72
CA LEU A 404 7.02 -8.48 10.76
C LEU A 404 6.12 -8.17 11.97
N GLU A 405 4.82 -8.01 11.71
CA GLU A 405 3.87 -7.57 12.73
C GLU A 405 3.72 -8.60 13.86
N LYS A 406 3.87 -8.10 15.10
CA LYS A 406 3.74 -8.88 16.33
C LYS A 406 2.83 -8.13 17.31
N TRP A 407 1.85 -8.84 17.87
CA TRP A 407 0.90 -8.26 18.83
C TRP A 407 1.11 -8.83 20.22
N PRO A 408 1.11 -8.00 21.29
CA PRO A 408 1.06 -8.52 22.64
C PRO A 408 -0.18 -9.40 22.83
N VAL A 409 0.01 -10.59 23.38
CA VAL A 409 -1.08 -11.53 23.69
C VAL A 409 -2.14 -10.86 24.55
N ALA A 410 -1.74 -10.00 25.50
CA ALA A 410 -2.68 -9.26 26.35
C ALA A 410 -3.62 -8.32 25.55
N VAL A 411 -3.12 -7.67 24.50
CA VAL A 411 -3.93 -6.79 23.64
C VAL A 411 -4.91 -7.61 22.81
N LEU A 412 -4.43 -8.68 22.17
CA LEU A 412 -5.28 -9.60 21.41
C LEU A 412 -6.33 -10.27 22.29
N GLN A 413 -5.95 -10.77 23.46
CA GLN A 413 -6.87 -11.46 24.38
C GLN A 413 -7.94 -10.51 24.94
N LYS A 414 -7.58 -9.26 25.21
CA LYS A 414 -8.53 -8.25 25.67
C LYS A 414 -9.54 -7.90 24.57
N LEU A 415 -9.07 -7.71 23.33
CA LEU A 415 -9.91 -7.21 22.25
C LEU A 415 -10.64 -8.33 21.48
N LEU A 416 -10.01 -9.50 21.33
CA LEU A 416 -10.46 -10.63 20.53
C LEU A 416 -10.21 -11.96 21.29
N PRO A 417 -10.87 -12.15 22.46
CA PRO A 417 -10.60 -13.28 23.35
C PRO A 417 -10.76 -14.63 22.66
N ARG A 418 -11.82 -14.78 21.85
CA ARG A 418 -12.09 -16.01 21.11
C ARG A 418 -11.03 -16.31 20.05
N HIS A 419 -10.56 -15.29 19.34
CA HIS A 419 -9.50 -15.45 18.35
C HIS A 419 -8.19 -15.86 19.00
N MET A 420 -7.87 -15.34 20.19
CA MET A 420 -6.69 -15.76 20.91
C MET A 420 -6.75 -17.25 21.32
N GLU A 421 -7.91 -17.76 21.75
CA GLU A 421 -8.10 -19.19 22.00
C GLU A 421 -7.88 -20.04 20.75
N ILE A 422 -8.43 -19.58 19.61
CA ILE A 422 -8.26 -20.24 18.30
C ILE A 422 -6.79 -20.23 17.89
N ILE A 423 -6.09 -19.10 18.02
CA ILE A 423 -4.67 -18.96 17.71
C ILE A 423 -3.82 -19.88 18.59
N GLN A 424 -4.12 -19.96 19.90
CA GLN A 424 -3.41 -20.85 20.80
C GLN A 424 -3.62 -22.31 20.40
N ARG A 425 -4.85 -22.71 20.07
CA ARG A 425 -5.13 -24.07 19.59
C ARG A 425 -4.41 -24.37 18.27
N ILE A 426 -4.41 -23.44 17.32
CA ILE A 426 -3.66 -23.56 16.06
C ILE A 426 -2.16 -23.74 16.37
N ASN A 427 -1.61 -22.94 17.28
CA ASN A 427 -0.22 -23.04 17.69
C ASN A 427 0.10 -24.42 18.28
N ASP A 428 -0.71 -24.92 19.20
CA ASP A 428 -0.47 -26.17 19.89
C ASP A 428 -0.59 -27.37 18.94
N GLU A 429 -1.61 -27.39 18.08
CA GLU A 429 -1.78 -28.42 17.05
C GLU A 429 -0.67 -28.35 15.98
N TRP A 430 -0.24 -27.15 15.60
CA TRP A 430 0.89 -26.95 14.70
C TRP A 430 2.18 -27.53 15.27
N LEU A 431 2.54 -27.14 16.50
CA LEU A 431 3.75 -27.63 17.17
C LEU A 431 3.70 -29.15 17.38
N ALA A 432 2.54 -29.71 17.70
CA ALA A 432 2.35 -31.15 17.78
C ALA A 432 2.56 -31.83 16.41
N SER A 433 2.04 -31.25 15.33
CA SER A 433 2.15 -31.80 13.97
C SER A 433 3.58 -31.87 13.43
N ILE A 434 4.48 -31.00 13.92
CA ILE A 434 5.88 -30.95 13.49
C ILE A 434 6.85 -31.56 14.50
N ARG A 435 6.36 -32.08 15.64
CA ARG A 435 7.22 -32.58 16.71
C ARG A 435 8.20 -33.65 16.22
N GLU A 436 7.72 -34.65 15.47
CA GLU A 436 8.57 -35.71 14.91
C GLU A 436 9.66 -35.15 13.97
N HIS A 437 9.33 -34.11 13.19
CA HIS A 437 10.30 -33.43 12.32
C HIS A 437 11.39 -32.73 13.16
N VAL A 438 10.99 -32.03 14.22
CA VAL A 438 11.92 -31.33 15.12
C VAL A 438 12.77 -32.32 15.91
N GLU A 439 12.20 -33.42 16.40
CA GLU A 439 12.95 -34.51 17.06
C GLU A 439 14.03 -35.08 16.14
N ALA A 440 13.69 -35.33 14.88
CA ALA A 440 14.66 -35.78 13.87
C ALA A 440 15.74 -34.74 13.58
N LYS A 441 15.42 -33.45 13.60
CA LYS A 441 16.38 -32.34 13.42
C LYS A 441 17.35 -32.25 14.61
N VAL A 442 16.82 -32.28 15.84
CA VAL A 442 17.61 -32.25 17.08
C VAL A 442 18.53 -33.47 17.18
N ALA A 443 18.05 -34.67 16.83
CA ALA A 443 18.86 -35.89 16.83
C ALA A 443 20.03 -35.85 15.84
N LYS A 444 19.93 -35.05 14.77
CA LYS A 444 20.98 -34.86 13.76
C LYS A 444 21.92 -33.69 14.08
N ALA A 445 21.61 -32.86 15.06
CA ALA A 445 22.46 -31.73 15.43
C ALA A 445 23.77 -32.26 16.06
N PRO A 446 24.95 -31.73 15.66
CA PRO A 446 26.21 -32.14 16.25
C PRO A 446 26.21 -31.88 17.76
N ALA A 447 26.76 -32.81 18.55
CA ALA A 447 26.87 -32.65 19.99
C ALA A 447 27.58 -31.33 20.33
N ARG A 448 26.87 -30.46 21.06
CA ARG A 448 27.41 -29.17 21.50
C ARG A 448 28.70 -29.44 22.31
N PRO A 449 29.83 -28.76 22.04
CA PRO A 449 31.02 -28.94 22.87
C PRO A 449 30.66 -28.62 24.33
N ALA A 450 31.11 -29.47 25.25
CA ALA A 450 30.91 -29.25 26.67
C ALA A 450 31.41 -27.83 27.03
N PRO A 451 30.68 -27.07 27.87
CA PRO A 451 31.20 -25.80 28.34
C PRO A 451 32.56 -26.05 29.00
N ALA A 452 33.57 -25.25 28.61
CA ALA A 452 34.86 -25.28 29.27
C ALA A 452 34.62 -25.07 30.76
N GLU A 453 35.20 -25.94 31.60
CA GLU A 453 35.22 -25.75 33.05
C GLU A 453 35.91 -24.40 33.30
N GLU A 454 35.13 -23.38 33.65
CA GLU A 454 35.69 -22.14 34.19
C GLU A 454 36.37 -22.52 35.51
N GLU A 455 37.71 -22.53 35.50
CA GLU A 455 38.51 -22.58 36.71
C GLU A 455 38.05 -21.44 37.63
N ALA A 456 37.56 -21.82 38.81
CA ALA A 456 37.18 -20.88 39.84
C ALA A 456 38.46 -20.23 40.40
N ASP A 457 38.74 -19.00 40.00
CA ASP A 457 39.67 -18.14 40.73
C ASP A 457 39.02 -17.77 42.08
N GLU A 458 39.53 -18.38 43.15
CA GLU A 458 39.29 -17.97 44.53
C GLU A 458 39.98 -16.63 44.78
N ALA A 459 39.21 -15.55 44.83
CA ALA A 459 39.62 -14.29 45.42
C ALA A 459 38.74 -14.02 46.65
N ASP A 460 39.39 -14.08 47.82
CA ASP A 460 38.88 -13.64 49.12
C ASP A 460 38.43 -12.18 49.07
N ASP A 461 37.20 -11.91 49.49
CA ASP A 461 36.87 -10.62 50.10
C ASP A 461 35.81 -10.81 51.20
N GLU A 462 36.26 -10.70 52.45
CA GLU A 462 35.43 -10.54 53.62
C GLU A 462 34.86 -9.11 53.64
N SER A 463 33.56 -8.94 53.43
CA SER A 463 32.73 -8.16 54.36
C SER A 463 31.27 -8.01 53.93
N ASP A 464 30.46 -8.08 54.98
CA ASP A 464 29.16 -7.45 55.16
C ASP A 464 27.88 -8.24 54.90
N THR A 465 26.97 -8.02 55.83
CA THR A 465 25.90 -8.89 56.28
C THR A 465 24.55 -8.34 55.87
N THR A 466 23.56 -9.23 55.80
CA THR A 466 22.11 -8.97 55.78
C THR A 466 21.44 -8.58 54.44
N ALA A 467 21.03 -9.61 53.68
CA ALA A 467 19.73 -9.63 53.00
C ALA A 467 19.37 -11.06 52.58
N SER A 468 18.27 -11.60 53.11
CA SER A 468 17.72 -12.89 52.69
C SER A 468 17.10 -12.79 51.29
N GLY A 469 17.93 -12.81 50.26
CA GLY A 469 17.53 -13.01 48.87
C GLY A 469 17.64 -14.49 48.51
N LYS A 470 16.51 -15.17 48.27
CA LYS A 470 16.54 -16.48 47.58
C LYS A 470 17.23 -16.28 46.23
N LYS A 471 18.42 -16.87 46.05
CA LYS A 471 19.03 -17.03 44.72
C LYS A 471 17.97 -17.61 43.77
N PRO A 472 17.76 -17.08 42.56
CA PRO A 472 16.87 -17.71 41.61
C PRO A 472 17.38 -19.13 41.37
N ALA A 473 16.52 -20.12 41.56
CA ALA A 473 16.83 -21.50 41.24
C ALA A 473 17.30 -21.55 39.78
N LYS A 474 18.47 -22.15 39.52
CA LYS A 474 18.90 -22.48 38.15
C LYS A 474 17.75 -23.26 37.52
N LYS A 475 17.05 -22.67 36.53
CA LYS A 475 16.03 -23.38 35.74
C LYS A 475 16.71 -24.65 35.21
N ALA A 476 16.09 -25.81 35.42
CA ALA A 476 16.55 -27.05 34.83
C ALA A 476 16.71 -26.85 33.31
N PRO A 477 17.73 -27.44 32.67
CA PRO A 477 17.87 -27.33 31.21
C PRO A 477 16.59 -27.84 30.57
N LEU A 478 15.97 -26.99 29.73
CA LEU A 478 14.79 -27.34 28.95
C LEU A 478 15.13 -28.51 28.02
N ASP A 479 14.16 -29.39 27.78
CA ASP A 479 14.26 -30.45 26.78
C ASP A 479 14.71 -29.82 25.43
N PRO A 480 15.80 -30.31 24.81
CA PRO A 480 16.27 -29.78 23.53
C PRO A 480 15.21 -29.73 22.42
N VAL A 481 14.24 -30.65 22.44
CA VAL A 481 13.12 -30.66 21.49
C VAL A 481 12.16 -29.50 21.78
N GLU A 482 11.82 -29.26 23.04
CA GLU A 482 10.97 -28.13 23.45
C GLU A 482 11.62 -26.79 23.15
N GLU A 483 12.94 -26.68 23.28
CA GLU A 483 13.66 -25.46 22.91
C GLU A 483 13.61 -25.21 21.41
N ALA A 484 13.83 -26.25 20.59
CA ALA A 484 13.78 -26.15 19.14
C ALA A 484 12.37 -25.84 18.61
N LEU A 485 11.32 -26.35 19.25
CA LEU A 485 9.92 -26.06 18.88
C LEU A 485 9.58 -24.56 19.00
N LYS A 486 10.25 -23.80 19.87
CA LYS A 486 10.02 -22.35 20.02
C LYS A 486 10.30 -21.57 18.74
N GLU A 487 11.22 -22.03 17.89
CA GLU A 487 11.55 -21.38 16.60
C GLU A 487 10.38 -21.40 15.60
N TYR A 488 9.43 -22.33 15.80
CA TYR A 488 8.24 -22.53 14.98
C TYR A 488 6.96 -21.98 15.61
N SER A 489 7.02 -21.56 16.88
CA SER A 489 5.86 -21.13 17.65
C SER A 489 5.29 -19.82 17.10
N ILE A 490 3.97 -19.77 16.91
CA ILE A 490 3.21 -18.57 16.57
C ILE A 490 3.19 -17.62 17.78
N VAL A 491 3.17 -18.17 19.00
CA VAL A 491 3.17 -17.41 20.25
C VAL A 491 4.57 -17.45 20.86
N GLN A 492 5.24 -16.30 20.93
CA GLN A 492 6.66 -16.17 21.23
C GLN A 492 6.89 -15.25 22.42
N GLU A 493 7.96 -15.47 23.18
CA GLU A 493 8.36 -14.52 24.23
C GLU A 493 8.85 -13.21 23.58
N ASN A 494 8.48 -12.07 24.18
CA ASN A 494 8.94 -10.77 23.72
C ASN A 494 10.44 -10.61 24.01
N PRO A 495 11.31 -10.48 22.97
CA PRO A 495 12.75 -10.37 23.17
C PRO A 495 13.19 -9.06 23.85
N TRP A 496 12.30 -8.06 23.94
CA TRP A 496 12.56 -6.75 24.53
C TRP A 496 11.89 -6.56 25.90
N LYS A 497 10.98 -7.44 26.30
CA LYS A 497 10.22 -7.33 27.55
C LYS A 497 9.91 -8.70 28.15
N ALA A 498 10.78 -9.14 29.05
CA ALA A 498 10.68 -10.45 29.71
C ALA A 498 9.30 -10.69 30.33
N GLY A 499 8.75 -11.89 30.13
CA GLY A 499 7.43 -12.29 30.64
C GLY A 499 6.23 -11.78 29.84
N GLU A 500 6.43 -10.97 28.80
CA GLU A 500 5.37 -10.64 27.83
C GLU A 500 5.41 -11.62 26.64
N MET A 501 4.25 -12.10 26.21
CA MET A 501 4.13 -12.96 25.02
C MET A 501 3.59 -12.16 23.84
N LEU A 502 4.09 -12.46 22.65
CA LEU A 502 3.69 -11.87 21.38
C LEU A 502 3.10 -12.95 20.46
N VAL A 503 2.09 -12.59 19.69
CA VAL A 503 1.60 -13.37 18.54
C VAL A 503 2.31 -12.88 17.29
N ASN A 504 3.04 -13.77 16.62
CA ASN A 504 3.71 -13.48 15.36
C ASN A 504 2.75 -13.70 14.19
N MET A 505 2.26 -12.60 13.60
CA MET A 505 1.23 -12.65 12.57
C MET A 505 1.76 -13.24 11.26
N ALA A 506 3.05 -13.10 10.97
CA ALA A 506 3.62 -13.74 9.79
C ALA A 506 3.61 -15.27 9.93
N TYR A 507 3.89 -15.80 11.12
CA TYR A 507 3.91 -17.25 11.36
C TYR A 507 2.48 -17.82 11.30
N LEU A 508 1.51 -17.09 11.88
CA LEU A 508 0.09 -17.45 11.75
C LEU A 508 -0.35 -17.49 10.27
N ALA A 509 0.09 -16.53 9.45
CA ALA A 509 -0.21 -16.51 8.02
C ALA A 509 0.44 -17.69 7.26
N VAL A 510 1.70 -18.01 7.55
CA VAL A 510 2.42 -19.15 6.93
C VAL A 510 1.74 -20.47 7.27
N VAL A 511 1.34 -20.67 8.53
CA VAL A 511 0.64 -21.89 8.97
C VAL A 511 -0.77 -21.97 8.38
N GLY A 512 -1.52 -20.87 8.41
CA GLY A 512 -2.93 -20.81 8.01
C GLY A 512 -3.22 -20.67 6.52
N SER A 513 -2.22 -20.69 5.65
CA SER A 513 -2.39 -20.49 4.20
C SER A 513 -1.88 -21.66 3.35
N LYS A 514 -2.46 -21.84 2.15
CA LYS A 514 -2.01 -22.86 1.17
C LYS A 514 -0.75 -22.45 0.41
N ALA A 515 -0.47 -21.14 0.32
CA ALA A 515 0.62 -20.59 -0.47
C ALA A 515 1.16 -19.32 0.20
N VAL A 516 2.48 -19.17 0.18
CA VAL A 516 3.22 -18.00 0.65
C VAL A 516 4.06 -17.51 -0.52
N ASN A 517 4.05 -16.22 -0.83
CA ASN A 517 4.92 -15.71 -1.90
C ASN A 517 5.61 -14.40 -1.55
N GLY A 518 6.81 -14.23 -2.11
CA GLY A 518 7.50 -12.94 -2.19
C GLY A 518 7.15 -12.17 -3.46
N VAL A 519 7.74 -10.97 -3.58
CA VAL A 519 7.36 -9.96 -4.60
C VAL A 519 8.47 -9.57 -5.58
N ALA A 520 9.58 -10.29 -5.52
CA ALA A 520 10.74 -10.25 -6.40
C ALA A 520 11.50 -11.57 -6.25
N ALA A 521 12.32 -11.95 -7.21
CA ALA A 521 13.03 -13.23 -7.18
C ALA A 521 13.94 -13.33 -5.94
N ILE A 522 14.84 -12.36 -5.75
CA ILE A 522 15.76 -12.33 -4.61
C ILE A 522 15.02 -12.18 -3.28
N HIS A 523 13.96 -11.36 -3.24
CA HIS A 523 13.12 -11.26 -2.05
C HIS A 523 12.50 -12.61 -1.65
N SER A 524 12.05 -13.39 -2.63
CA SER A 524 11.49 -14.71 -2.38
C SER A 524 12.54 -15.71 -1.90
N GLU A 525 13.80 -15.55 -2.28
CA GLU A 525 14.91 -16.32 -1.71
C GLU A 525 15.23 -15.87 -0.27
N ILE A 526 15.28 -14.57 0.03
CA ILE A 526 15.43 -14.04 1.40
C ILE A 526 14.32 -14.55 2.33
N ILE A 527 13.08 -14.62 1.84
CA ILE A 527 11.96 -15.24 2.57
C ILE A 527 12.29 -16.68 2.97
N LYS A 528 12.92 -17.44 2.08
CA LYS A 528 13.24 -18.86 2.30
C LYS A 528 14.49 -19.06 3.15
N THR A 529 15.49 -18.20 3.03
CA THR A 529 16.79 -18.39 3.70
C THR A 529 16.85 -17.70 5.06
N ASP A 530 16.24 -16.53 5.19
CA ASP A 530 16.47 -15.63 6.31
C ASP A 530 15.22 -15.42 7.18
N LEU A 531 14.03 -15.28 6.56
CA LEU A 531 12.80 -14.98 7.30
C LEU A 531 12.05 -16.20 7.81
N PHE A 532 11.90 -17.22 6.97
CA PHE A 532 11.15 -18.43 7.30
C PHE A 532 11.89 -19.74 6.99
N PRO A 533 13.22 -19.86 7.18
CA PRO A 533 13.96 -21.08 6.85
C PRO A 533 13.37 -22.33 7.50
N GLN A 534 12.97 -22.21 8.77
CA GLN A 534 12.36 -23.29 9.52
C GLN A 534 11.01 -23.73 8.92
N PHE A 535 10.22 -22.82 8.35
CA PHE A 535 8.96 -23.19 7.71
C PHE A 535 9.14 -23.79 6.32
N VAL A 536 10.20 -23.43 5.60
CA VAL A 536 10.54 -24.04 4.30
C VAL A 536 10.89 -25.51 4.47
N GLU A 537 11.59 -25.87 5.55
CA GLU A 537 11.92 -27.26 5.89
C GLU A 537 10.66 -28.14 6.04
N VAL A 538 9.57 -27.59 6.57
CA VAL A 538 8.29 -28.30 6.78
C VAL A 538 7.36 -28.19 5.57
N PHE A 539 7.36 -27.04 4.88
CA PHE A 539 6.47 -26.74 3.75
C PHE A 539 7.26 -26.40 2.47
N PRO A 540 8.01 -27.35 1.87
CA PRO A 540 8.92 -27.06 0.76
C PRO A 540 8.22 -26.54 -0.50
N SER A 541 6.95 -26.89 -0.72
CA SER A 541 6.17 -26.47 -1.90
C SER A 541 5.31 -25.22 -1.68
N LYS A 542 5.22 -24.70 -0.45
CA LYS A 542 4.34 -23.57 -0.11
C LYS A 542 4.89 -22.22 -0.57
N PHE A 543 6.21 -22.07 -0.60
CA PHE A 543 6.90 -20.82 -0.87
C PHE A 543 7.14 -20.60 -2.37
N GLN A 544 6.58 -19.52 -2.91
CA GLN A 544 6.65 -19.14 -4.32
C GLN A 544 7.21 -17.72 -4.51
N ASN A 545 7.47 -17.34 -5.77
CA ASN A 545 7.68 -15.96 -6.19
C ASN A 545 6.52 -15.49 -7.07
N LYS A 546 6.15 -14.21 -6.93
CA LYS A 546 5.33 -13.47 -7.90
C LYS A 546 5.89 -12.06 -7.99
N THR A 547 6.81 -11.82 -8.93
CA THR A 547 7.39 -10.48 -9.10
C THR A 547 6.29 -9.46 -9.33
N ASN A 548 6.34 -8.35 -8.60
CA ASN A 548 5.42 -7.23 -8.78
C ASN A 548 5.34 -6.73 -10.23
N GLY A 549 4.28 -5.97 -10.51
CA GLY A 549 4.10 -5.27 -11.76
C GLY A 549 3.23 -4.04 -11.59
N VAL A 550 3.18 -3.20 -12.62
CA VAL A 550 2.33 -2.01 -12.70
C VAL A 550 1.47 -2.06 -13.96
N THR A 551 0.29 -1.47 -13.90
CA THR A 551 -0.60 -1.42 -15.06
C THR A 551 -0.03 -0.48 -16.12
N LEU A 552 0.09 -0.96 -17.37
CA LEU A 552 0.52 -0.14 -18.50
C LEU A 552 -0.53 0.91 -18.87
N ARG A 553 -1.81 0.67 -18.55
CA ARG A 553 -2.90 1.61 -18.83
C ARG A 553 -2.61 2.94 -18.15
N ARG A 554 -2.56 2.94 -16.82
CA ARG A 554 -2.31 4.18 -16.06
C ARG A 554 -0.88 4.69 -16.22
N TRP A 555 0.11 3.81 -16.10
CA TRP A 555 1.52 4.22 -15.93
C TRP A 555 2.32 4.32 -17.22
N LEU A 556 1.68 4.21 -18.38
CA LEU A 556 2.30 4.50 -19.66
C LEU A 556 1.29 5.09 -20.65
N ALA A 557 0.16 4.40 -20.89
CA ALA A 557 -0.81 4.83 -21.91
C ALA A 557 -1.52 6.14 -21.55
N TYR A 558 -1.97 6.30 -20.29
CA TYR A 558 -2.80 7.44 -19.87
C TYR A 558 -1.99 8.59 -19.29
N CYS A 559 -0.95 8.32 -18.49
CA CYS A 559 -0.11 9.38 -17.94
C CYS A 559 0.82 10.01 -19.00
N ASN A 560 1.10 9.31 -20.10
CA ASN A 560 2.00 9.78 -21.15
C ASN A 560 1.40 9.59 -22.55
N PRO A 561 0.31 10.30 -22.88
CA PRO A 561 -0.42 10.10 -24.14
C PRO A 561 0.43 10.39 -25.38
N ALA A 562 1.37 11.34 -25.30
CA ALA A 562 2.30 11.64 -26.39
C ALA A 562 3.26 10.46 -26.67
N LEU A 563 3.81 9.84 -25.62
CA LEU A 563 4.63 8.64 -25.77
C LEU A 563 3.79 7.44 -26.23
N SER A 564 2.58 7.28 -25.69
CA SER A 564 1.64 6.24 -26.09
C SER A 564 1.32 6.29 -27.58
N ALA A 565 1.09 7.49 -28.13
CA ALA A 565 0.87 7.70 -29.56
C ALA A 565 2.10 7.33 -30.39
N LEU A 566 3.31 7.74 -29.97
CA LEU A 566 4.55 7.41 -30.65
C LEU A 566 4.84 5.90 -30.67
N ILE A 567 4.61 5.21 -29.55
CA ILE A 567 4.74 3.75 -29.44
C ILE A 567 3.72 3.06 -30.36
N THR A 568 2.47 3.49 -30.31
CA THR A 568 1.38 2.95 -31.14
C THR A 568 1.68 3.09 -32.63
N GLU A 569 2.20 4.24 -33.06
CA GLU A 569 2.63 4.45 -34.44
C GLU A 569 3.80 3.52 -34.82
N ALA A 570 4.82 3.41 -33.96
CA ALA A 570 6.02 2.62 -34.23
C ALA A 570 5.74 1.10 -34.31
N LEU A 571 4.79 0.62 -33.50
CA LEU A 571 4.35 -0.78 -33.44
C LEU A 571 3.16 -1.07 -34.38
N GLY A 572 2.52 -0.03 -34.93
CA GLY A 572 1.37 -0.13 -35.85
C GLY A 572 0.01 -0.42 -35.20
N SER A 573 -0.05 -0.60 -33.88
CA SER A 573 -1.30 -0.78 -33.13
C SER A 573 -1.15 -0.43 -31.65
N ASP A 574 -2.27 -0.23 -30.94
CA ASP A 574 -2.31 0.01 -29.50
C ASP A 574 -2.42 -1.29 -28.67
N ALA A 575 -2.25 -2.46 -29.31
CA ALA A 575 -2.39 -3.76 -28.65
C ALA A 575 -1.38 -3.97 -27.51
N TRP A 576 -0.25 -3.26 -27.54
CA TRP A 576 0.76 -3.27 -26.48
C TRP A 576 0.22 -2.85 -25.10
N VAL A 577 -0.89 -2.12 -25.05
CA VAL A 577 -1.54 -1.71 -23.78
C VAL A 577 -2.06 -2.92 -22.98
N LYS A 578 -2.47 -4.00 -23.68
CA LYS A 578 -2.90 -5.28 -23.09
C LYS A 578 -1.83 -6.37 -23.22
N ASP A 579 -0.94 -6.27 -24.21
CA ASP A 579 0.16 -7.21 -24.45
C ASP A 579 1.52 -6.49 -24.37
N ALA A 580 2.01 -6.33 -23.14
CA ALA A 580 3.26 -5.61 -22.86
C ALA A 580 4.49 -6.22 -23.57
N GLY A 581 4.42 -7.48 -24.03
CA GLY A 581 5.50 -8.11 -24.80
C GLY A 581 5.79 -7.41 -26.13
N GLN A 582 4.79 -6.71 -26.70
CA GLN A 582 4.95 -5.99 -27.97
C GLN A 582 5.88 -4.77 -27.86
N LEU A 583 6.16 -4.27 -26.65
CA LEU A 583 7.11 -3.19 -26.44
C LEU A 583 8.52 -3.54 -26.95
N ALA A 584 8.88 -4.83 -26.99
CA ALA A 584 10.15 -5.29 -27.56
C ALA A 584 10.32 -4.89 -29.04
N GLY A 585 9.23 -4.64 -29.77
CA GLY A 585 9.26 -4.13 -31.15
C GLY A 585 9.85 -2.71 -31.28
N LEU A 586 10.07 -2.00 -30.16
CA LEU A 586 10.74 -0.70 -30.14
C LEU A 586 12.28 -0.82 -30.19
N GLU A 587 12.87 -1.98 -29.93
CA GLU A 587 14.34 -2.12 -29.90
C GLU A 587 15.01 -1.67 -31.21
N PRO A 588 14.55 -2.08 -32.42
CA PRO A 588 15.15 -1.61 -33.66
C PRO A 588 14.96 -0.10 -33.89
N ARG A 589 13.95 0.51 -33.25
CA ARG A 589 13.67 1.95 -33.34
C ARG A 589 14.65 2.77 -32.52
N ALA A 590 15.31 2.18 -31.52
CA ALA A 590 16.36 2.85 -30.75
C ALA A 590 17.52 3.29 -31.67
N GLU A 591 17.77 2.57 -32.76
CA GLU A 591 18.82 2.85 -33.72
C GLU A 591 18.44 3.89 -34.79
N ASP A 592 17.16 4.27 -34.89
CA ASP A 592 16.67 5.28 -35.84
C ASP A 592 16.82 6.73 -35.30
N PRO A 593 17.66 7.58 -35.93
CA PRO A 593 17.84 8.97 -35.50
C PRO A 593 16.56 9.82 -35.54
N ALA A 594 15.67 9.57 -36.50
CA ALA A 594 14.42 10.32 -36.61
C ALA A 594 13.46 9.93 -35.48
N PHE A 595 13.42 8.65 -35.11
CA PHE A 595 12.65 8.17 -33.98
C PHE A 595 13.19 8.73 -32.66
N ARG A 596 14.52 8.74 -32.46
CA ARG A 596 15.16 9.36 -31.29
C ARG A 596 14.83 10.86 -31.16
N ALA A 597 14.83 11.60 -32.26
CA ALA A 597 14.45 13.02 -32.24
C ALA A 597 13.02 13.21 -31.71
N ARG A 598 12.05 12.45 -32.24
CA ARG A 598 10.66 12.49 -31.77
C ARG A 598 10.49 12.03 -30.32
N TRP A 599 11.27 11.04 -29.90
CA TRP A 599 11.29 10.58 -28.50
C TRP A 599 11.70 11.71 -27.54
N ARG A 600 12.70 12.51 -27.92
CA ARG A 600 13.10 13.70 -27.14
C ARG A 600 12.01 14.77 -27.12
N GLU A 601 11.33 15.04 -28.24
CA GLU A 601 10.22 16.00 -28.28
C GLU A 601 9.08 15.62 -27.31
N VAL A 602 8.75 14.32 -27.25
CA VAL A 602 7.80 13.78 -26.27
C VAL A 602 8.28 14.04 -24.84
N LYS A 603 9.56 13.78 -24.54
CA LYS A 603 10.13 14.03 -23.21
C LYS A 603 10.12 15.52 -22.86
N THR A 604 10.48 16.41 -23.79
CA THR A 604 10.43 17.87 -23.60
C THR A 604 9.01 18.33 -23.26
N THR A 605 7.99 17.78 -23.93
CA THR A 605 6.59 18.09 -23.64
C THR A 605 6.20 17.68 -22.21
N ALA A 606 6.60 16.48 -21.78
CA ALA A 606 6.38 16.03 -20.41
C ALA A 606 7.13 16.88 -19.37
N LYS A 607 8.37 17.28 -19.65
CA LYS A 607 9.16 18.18 -18.80
C LYS A 607 8.53 19.54 -18.66
N ALA A 608 7.93 20.08 -19.73
CA ALA A 608 7.19 21.34 -19.67
C ALA A 608 5.98 21.26 -18.73
N ALA A 609 5.24 20.14 -18.76
CA ALA A 609 4.12 19.91 -17.84
C ALA A 609 4.57 19.85 -16.38
N LEU A 610 5.68 19.15 -16.08
CA LEU A 610 6.23 19.12 -14.73
C LEU A 610 6.81 20.48 -14.31
N ALA A 611 7.47 21.21 -15.21
CA ALA A 611 7.97 22.56 -14.93
C ALA A 611 6.82 23.51 -14.55
N ALA A 612 5.71 23.48 -15.29
CA ALA A 612 4.51 24.23 -14.96
C ALA A 612 3.94 23.83 -13.59
N ARG A 613 3.90 22.52 -13.28
CA ARG A 613 3.45 22.03 -11.98
C ARG A 613 4.37 22.48 -10.83
N ILE A 614 5.68 22.51 -11.05
CA ILE A 614 6.66 23.02 -10.08
C ILE A 614 6.44 24.51 -9.82
N ALA A 615 6.27 25.31 -10.88
CA ALA A 615 6.00 26.74 -10.76
C ALA A 615 4.69 27.01 -10.01
N GLU A 616 3.61 26.31 -10.36
CA GLU A 616 2.30 26.42 -9.69
C GLU A 616 2.39 26.08 -8.19
N THR A 617 3.11 25.00 -7.85
CA THR A 617 3.09 24.45 -6.49
C THR A 617 4.11 25.13 -5.57
N THR A 618 5.25 25.55 -6.11
CA THR A 618 6.40 26.03 -5.32
C THR A 618 6.79 27.48 -5.59
N GLY A 619 6.32 28.05 -6.71
CA GLY A 619 6.73 29.37 -7.18
C GLY A 619 8.11 29.42 -7.84
N TYR A 620 8.82 28.30 -7.95
CA TYR A 620 10.10 28.23 -8.65
C TYR A 620 9.92 27.93 -10.13
N GLU A 621 10.59 28.72 -10.97
CA GLU A 621 10.73 28.44 -12.40
C GLU A 621 11.93 27.53 -12.65
N VAL A 622 11.78 26.58 -13.56
CA VAL A 622 12.83 25.62 -13.94
C VAL A 622 12.90 25.47 -15.46
N THR A 623 14.11 25.39 -16.01
CA THR A 623 14.31 25.16 -17.45
C THR A 623 14.06 23.71 -17.85
N THR A 624 13.44 23.49 -19.01
CA THR A 624 13.25 22.15 -19.60
C THR A 624 14.49 21.60 -20.29
N ASP A 625 15.55 22.40 -20.45
CA ASP A 625 16.81 21.97 -21.09
C ASP A 625 17.72 21.20 -20.11
N ALA A 626 17.51 21.38 -18.81
CA ALA A 626 18.23 20.67 -17.74
C ALA A 626 17.76 19.22 -17.61
N MET A 627 18.62 18.34 -17.14
CA MET A 627 18.22 16.97 -16.81
C MET A 627 17.27 16.95 -15.61
N PHE A 628 16.16 16.23 -15.73
CA PHE A 628 15.20 16.03 -14.65
C PHE A 628 15.56 14.77 -13.85
N ASP A 629 16.13 14.98 -12.66
CA ASP A 629 16.67 13.97 -11.74
C ASP A 629 15.75 13.81 -10.52
N ILE A 630 15.08 12.66 -10.42
CA ILE A 630 13.89 12.51 -9.58
C ILE A 630 14.08 11.44 -8.49
N GLN A 631 13.80 11.81 -7.24
CA GLN A 631 13.67 10.87 -6.11
C GLN A 631 12.32 11.04 -5.41
N VAL A 632 11.32 10.25 -5.84
CA VAL A 632 9.96 10.29 -5.27
C VAL A 632 9.55 8.97 -4.63
N LYS A 633 9.47 8.96 -3.30
CA LYS A 633 9.08 7.80 -2.48
C LYS A 633 8.89 8.22 -1.02
N ARG A 634 8.33 7.35 -0.18
CA ARG A 634 8.25 7.57 1.28
C ARG A 634 9.61 8.04 1.81
N ILE A 635 9.60 9.09 2.64
CA ILE A 635 10.83 9.62 3.25
C ILE A 635 11.22 8.71 4.41
N HIS A 636 12.42 8.14 4.32
CA HIS A 636 12.93 7.20 5.31
C HIS A 636 14.45 7.12 5.21
N GLU A 637 15.13 6.93 6.34
CA GLU A 637 16.59 6.82 6.38
C GLU A 637 17.15 5.73 5.43
N TYR A 638 16.56 4.52 5.38
CA TYR A 638 17.03 3.45 4.46
C TYR A 638 16.80 3.74 2.97
N LYS A 639 15.87 4.63 2.63
CA LYS A 639 15.64 5.07 1.23
C LYS A 639 16.64 6.15 0.79
N ARG A 640 17.45 6.64 1.74
CA ARG A 640 18.62 7.51 1.56
C ARG A 640 18.37 8.79 0.76
N GLN A 641 17.23 9.46 0.97
CA GLN A 641 17.08 10.85 0.49
C GLN A 641 18.18 11.76 1.07
N LEU A 642 18.71 11.43 2.24
CA LEU A 642 19.86 12.12 2.84
C LEU A 642 21.14 11.99 1.99
N LEU A 643 21.42 10.82 1.41
CA LEU A 643 22.57 10.62 0.50
C LEU A 643 22.48 11.57 -0.70
N ASN A 644 21.31 11.61 -1.34
CA ASN A 644 21.05 12.50 -2.46
C ASN A 644 21.17 13.97 -2.05
N ALA A 645 20.53 14.38 -0.94
CA ALA A 645 20.60 15.75 -0.43
C ALA A 645 22.04 16.22 -0.17
N ILE A 646 22.88 15.39 0.45
CA ILE A 646 24.28 15.72 0.70
C ILE A 646 25.08 15.83 -0.60
N SER A 647 24.81 14.97 -1.59
CA SER A 647 25.46 15.07 -2.91
C SER A 647 25.15 16.38 -3.64
N LEU A 648 23.94 16.93 -3.45
CA LEU A 648 23.53 18.20 -4.04
C LEU A 648 24.23 19.39 -3.37
N ILE A 649 24.50 19.31 -2.06
CA ILE A 649 25.34 20.29 -1.36
C ILE A 649 26.75 20.27 -1.97
N VAL A 650 27.33 19.08 -2.17
CA VAL A 650 28.66 18.93 -2.79
C VAL A 650 28.66 19.51 -4.21
N ARG A 651 27.68 19.15 -5.05
CA ARG A 651 27.55 19.67 -6.42
C ARG A 651 27.43 21.19 -6.44
N TYR A 652 26.62 21.76 -5.56
CA TYR A 652 26.50 23.22 -5.42
C TYR A 652 27.84 23.86 -5.06
N GLN A 653 28.55 23.34 -4.07
CA GLN A 653 29.87 23.85 -3.66
C GLN A 653 30.91 23.72 -4.78
N GLU A 654 30.89 22.64 -5.55
CA GLU A 654 31.77 22.43 -6.70
C GLU A 654 31.48 23.45 -7.81
N ILE A 655 30.22 23.69 -8.18
CA ILE A 655 29.83 24.70 -9.18
C ILE A 655 30.26 26.10 -8.73
N LYS A 656 30.08 26.45 -7.44
CA LYS A 656 30.53 27.74 -6.90
C LYS A 656 32.04 27.93 -7.02
N ALA A 657 32.81 26.86 -6.84
CA ALA A 657 34.28 26.89 -6.94
C ALA A 657 34.80 26.95 -8.39
N MET A 658 33.96 26.63 -9.38
CA MET A 658 34.33 26.67 -10.81
C MET A 658 34.40 28.10 -11.35
N SER A 659 35.33 28.31 -12.28
CA SER A 659 35.37 29.49 -13.14
C SER A 659 34.15 29.57 -14.06
N PRO A 660 33.78 30.77 -14.58
CA PRO A 660 32.68 30.91 -15.54
C PRO A 660 32.82 30.01 -16.78
N GLU A 661 34.04 29.73 -17.24
CA GLU A 661 34.33 28.85 -18.37
C GLU A 661 34.08 27.37 -18.04
N GLU A 662 34.43 26.93 -16.83
CA GLU A 662 34.16 25.57 -16.36
C GLU A 662 32.67 25.34 -16.14
N ARG A 663 31.95 26.34 -15.60
CA ARG A 663 30.49 26.29 -15.40
C ARG A 663 29.72 26.02 -16.69
N LYS A 664 30.21 26.46 -17.86
CA LYS A 664 29.59 26.20 -19.17
C LYS A 664 29.60 24.72 -19.58
N LYS A 665 30.44 23.89 -18.95
CA LYS A 665 30.56 22.46 -19.23
C LYS A 665 29.73 21.60 -18.27
N VAL A 666 29.14 22.21 -17.24
CA VAL A 666 28.30 21.51 -16.26
C VAL A 666 26.99 21.13 -16.91
N VAL A 667 26.59 19.86 -16.76
CA VAL A 667 25.24 19.41 -17.13
C VAL A 667 24.22 20.07 -16.18
N PRO A 668 23.30 20.90 -16.69
CA PRO A 668 22.28 21.53 -15.86
C PRO A 668 21.33 20.48 -15.29
N ARG A 669 20.92 20.62 -14.03
CA ARG A 669 20.03 19.66 -13.36
C ARG A 669 18.88 20.32 -12.61
N VAL A 670 17.70 19.72 -12.74
CA VAL A 670 16.54 19.96 -11.86
C VAL A 670 16.35 18.72 -11.01
N SER A 671 16.79 18.77 -9.76
CA SER A 671 16.65 17.67 -8.81
C SER A 671 15.32 17.79 -8.05
N VAL A 672 14.43 16.81 -8.24
CA VAL A 672 13.08 16.82 -7.69
C VAL A 672 12.92 15.72 -6.64
N PHE A 673 12.58 16.13 -5.43
CA PHE A 673 12.18 15.25 -4.34
C PHE A 673 10.66 15.28 -4.16
N GLY A 674 10.12 14.18 -3.69
CA GLY A 674 8.73 14.11 -3.26
C GLY A 674 8.48 12.89 -2.39
N GLY A 675 7.55 13.01 -1.45
CA GLY A 675 7.25 11.93 -0.53
C GLY A 675 6.79 12.44 0.82
N LYS A 676 6.16 11.53 1.57
CA LYS A 676 5.64 11.81 2.92
C LYS A 676 6.55 11.15 3.96
N ALA A 677 6.93 11.90 4.98
CA ALA A 677 7.53 11.35 6.21
C ALA A 677 6.39 10.90 7.15
N ALA A 678 6.52 9.76 7.82
CA ALA A 678 5.53 9.39 8.84
C ALA A 678 5.50 10.44 9.96
N SER A 679 4.32 10.75 10.50
CA SER A 679 4.11 11.88 11.41
C SER A 679 4.99 11.83 12.67
N ALA A 680 5.19 10.64 13.22
CA ALA A 680 6.04 10.40 14.39
C ALA A 680 7.53 10.22 14.07
N TYR A 681 7.91 10.19 12.78
CA TYR A 681 9.30 9.91 12.37
C TYR A 681 10.11 11.20 12.23
N TYR A 682 10.67 11.63 13.35
CA TYR A 682 11.42 12.88 13.46
C TYR A 682 12.56 13.02 12.43
N MET A 683 13.43 12.01 12.30
CA MET A 683 14.55 12.04 11.34
C MET A 683 14.07 12.20 9.88
N ALA A 684 13.00 11.51 9.49
CA ALA A 684 12.43 11.67 8.16
C ALA A 684 11.89 13.09 7.91
N LYS A 685 11.26 13.73 8.91
CA LYS A 685 10.83 15.14 8.81
C LYS A 685 12.02 16.11 8.70
N LYS A 686 13.14 15.83 9.37
CA LYS A 686 14.37 16.60 9.20
C LYS A 686 14.92 16.55 7.79
N ILE A 687 14.89 15.37 7.16
CA ILE A 687 15.35 15.21 5.78
C ILE A 687 14.51 16.06 4.83
N VAL A 688 13.18 16.08 4.99
CA VAL A 688 12.29 16.97 4.21
C VAL A 688 12.70 18.43 4.37
N LYS A 689 12.89 18.88 5.62
CA LYS A 689 13.29 20.26 5.94
C LYS A 689 14.66 20.61 5.34
N LEU A 690 15.62 19.69 5.39
CA LEU A 690 16.96 19.89 4.82
C LEU A 690 16.88 20.06 3.29
N VAL A 691 16.13 19.21 2.59
CA VAL A 691 15.95 19.34 1.13
C VAL A 691 15.33 20.69 0.77
N GLY A 692 14.31 21.12 1.51
CA GLY A 692 13.70 22.44 1.33
C GLY A 692 14.68 23.59 1.57
N ALA A 693 15.53 23.48 2.60
CA ALA A 693 16.55 24.47 2.93
C ALA A 693 17.65 24.56 1.85
N ILE A 694 18.09 23.41 1.32
CA ILE A 694 19.01 23.35 0.16
C ILE A 694 18.37 24.06 -1.04
N GLY A 695 17.11 23.74 -1.36
CA GLY A 695 16.36 24.38 -2.45
C GLY A 695 16.25 25.89 -2.29
N ALA A 696 15.87 26.38 -1.10
CA ALA A 696 15.76 27.82 -0.83
C ALA A 696 17.08 28.57 -1.10
N LYS A 697 18.22 27.96 -0.72
CA LYS A 697 19.55 28.53 -0.99
C LYS A 697 19.91 28.46 -2.47
N VAL A 698 19.89 27.26 -3.05
CA VAL A 698 20.38 26.96 -4.40
C VAL A 698 19.54 27.68 -5.47
N ASN A 699 18.22 27.63 -5.36
CA ASN A 699 17.32 28.13 -6.41
C ASN A 699 17.38 29.64 -6.59
N THR A 700 17.81 30.37 -5.55
CA THR A 700 17.93 31.84 -5.52
C THR A 700 19.35 32.35 -5.72
N ASP A 701 20.36 31.47 -5.84
CA ASP A 701 21.75 31.90 -6.05
C ASP A 701 21.94 32.30 -7.54
N PRO A 702 22.19 33.60 -7.84
CA PRO A 702 22.33 34.08 -9.21
C PRO A 702 23.60 33.55 -9.92
N GLU A 703 24.61 33.11 -9.18
CA GLU A 703 25.79 32.48 -9.76
C GLU A 703 25.56 31.03 -10.23
N ILE A 704 24.53 30.38 -9.68
CA ILE A 704 24.09 29.04 -10.08
C ILE A 704 23.08 29.12 -11.21
N GLY A 705 22.09 30.00 -11.09
CA GLY A 705 21.04 30.16 -12.11
C GLY A 705 20.32 28.85 -12.39
N ASP A 706 20.38 28.39 -13.64
CA ASP A 706 19.73 27.15 -14.12
C ASP A 706 20.66 25.93 -14.13
N LEU A 707 21.93 26.08 -13.70
CA LEU A 707 22.87 24.95 -13.62
C LEU A 707 22.44 23.91 -12.58
N LEU A 708 21.77 24.34 -11.52
CA LEU A 708 21.20 23.46 -10.51
C LEU A 708 19.94 24.09 -9.90
N LYS A 709 18.84 23.34 -9.90
CA LYS A 709 17.64 23.60 -9.11
C LYS A 709 17.36 22.40 -8.21
N VAL A 710 16.95 22.64 -6.97
CA VAL A 710 16.55 21.62 -6.00
C VAL A 710 15.13 21.91 -5.54
N ILE A 711 14.22 20.99 -5.84
CA ILE A 711 12.78 21.17 -5.66
C ILE A 711 12.25 20.07 -4.74
N PHE A 712 11.44 20.44 -3.75
CA PHE A 712 10.61 19.50 -3.01
C PHE A 712 9.15 19.71 -3.41
N LEU A 713 8.56 18.73 -4.10
CA LEU A 713 7.15 18.74 -4.44
C LEU A 713 6.32 18.18 -3.27
N PRO A 714 5.43 19.00 -2.67
CA PRO A 714 4.59 18.57 -1.56
C PRO A 714 3.51 17.60 -2.01
N ASN A 715 3.00 16.83 -1.05
CA ASN A 715 1.83 15.97 -1.18
C ASN A 715 1.90 14.93 -2.30
N TYR A 716 3.08 14.35 -2.53
CA TYR A 716 3.25 13.25 -3.46
C TYR A 716 2.18 12.16 -3.28
N ASN A 717 1.43 11.92 -4.34
CA ASN A 717 0.32 10.97 -4.46
C ASN A 717 0.28 10.38 -5.89
N VAL A 718 -0.83 9.76 -6.30
CA VAL A 718 -0.93 9.17 -7.65
C VAL A 718 -0.95 10.26 -8.71
N SER A 719 -1.72 11.32 -8.51
CA SER A 719 -1.82 12.44 -9.47
C SER A 719 -0.48 13.15 -9.68
N GLU A 720 0.29 13.41 -8.61
CA GLU A 720 1.64 13.97 -8.74
C GLU A 720 2.56 13.00 -9.50
N ALA A 721 2.47 11.70 -9.22
CA ALA A 721 3.27 10.70 -9.91
C ALA A 721 2.95 10.62 -11.42
N GLU A 722 1.69 10.83 -11.83
CA GLU A 722 1.27 10.85 -13.23
C GLU A 722 1.86 12.02 -14.03
N VAL A 723 2.28 13.09 -13.36
CA VAL A 723 3.00 14.22 -14.01
C VAL A 723 4.51 14.05 -13.91
N ILE A 724 5.00 13.57 -12.76
CA ILE A 724 6.43 13.42 -12.47
C ILE A 724 7.09 12.33 -13.32
N ILE A 725 6.45 11.15 -13.43
CA ILE A 725 7.07 9.98 -14.06
C ILE A 725 7.31 10.18 -15.57
N PRO A 726 6.35 10.70 -16.36
CA PRO A 726 6.58 10.98 -17.77
C PRO A 726 7.73 11.96 -18.03
N ALA A 727 7.92 12.95 -17.14
CA ALA A 727 8.91 14.00 -17.26
C ALA A 727 10.33 13.57 -16.86
N ALA A 728 10.46 12.50 -16.07
CA ALA A 728 11.74 12.06 -15.53
C ALA A 728 12.69 11.56 -16.62
N GLU A 729 13.96 11.93 -16.49
CA GLU A 729 15.06 11.42 -17.33
C GLU A 729 15.95 10.49 -16.52
N LEU A 730 16.24 10.86 -15.27
CA LEU A 730 16.92 10.02 -14.29
C LEU A 730 16.03 9.83 -13.05
N SER A 731 15.92 8.59 -12.55
CA SER A 731 15.26 8.31 -11.28
C SER A 731 16.17 7.61 -10.29
N GLN A 732 16.04 8.00 -9.01
CA GLN A 732 16.90 7.54 -7.93
C GLN A 732 16.25 6.43 -7.09
N HIS A 733 16.82 5.24 -7.20
CA HIS A 733 16.42 4.04 -6.48
C HIS A 733 17.56 3.53 -5.60
N ILE A 734 17.91 4.38 -4.63
CA ILE A 734 19.17 4.33 -3.89
C ILE A 734 19.04 3.78 -2.48
N SER A 735 18.19 2.79 -2.23
CA SER A 735 18.06 2.20 -0.89
C SER A 735 19.35 1.49 -0.46
N THR A 736 19.60 1.33 0.84
CA THR A 736 20.69 0.46 1.32
C THR A 736 20.47 -0.97 0.81
N GLY A 737 21.50 -1.67 0.32
CA GLY A 737 21.35 -3.02 -0.22
C GLY A 737 20.62 -3.97 0.75
N GLY A 738 19.67 -4.76 0.24
CA GLY A 738 18.89 -5.73 1.02
C GLY A 738 17.74 -5.12 1.83
N THR A 739 17.36 -3.86 1.59
CA THR A 739 16.27 -3.20 2.34
C THR A 739 14.99 -3.00 1.50
N GLU A 740 15.07 -3.08 0.17
CA GLU A 740 13.90 -3.09 -0.71
C GLU A 740 13.50 -4.50 -1.12
N ALA A 741 12.26 -4.86 -0.81
CA ALA A 741 11.68 -6.11 -1.31
C ALA A 741 11.49 -6.12 -2.85
N SER A 742 11.22 -4.96 -3.45
CA SER A 742 10.90 -4.83 -4.88
C SER A 742 11.08 -3.36 -5.29
N GLY A 743 10.02 -2.66 -5.70
CA GLY A 743 10.04 -1.23 -6.04
C GLY A 743 9.20 -0.94 -7.26
N THR A 744 7.89 -0.74 -7.09
CA THR A 744 6.98 -0.52 -8.22
C THR A 744 7.18 0.83 -8.91
N SER A 745 7.72 1.85 -8.23
CA SER A 745 8.11 3.11 -8.88
C SER A 745 9.21 2.92 -9.92
N ASN A 746 10.15 2.00 -9.68
CA ASN A 746 11.28 1.72 -10.56
C ASN A 746 10.76 1.26 -11.93
N MET A 747 9.76 0.37 -11.89
CA MET A 747 9.08 -0.17 -13.06
C MET A 747 8.38 0.94 -13.87
N LYS A 748 7.71 1.90 -13.21
CA LYS A 748 7.02 3.00 -13.88
C LYS A 748 7.99 3.94 -14.60
N PHE A 749 9.11 4.27 -13.95
CA PHE A 749 10.16 5.07 -14.57
C PHE A 749 10.76 4.35 -15.77
N ALA A 750 11.10 3.07 -15.62
CA ALA A 750 11.64 2.29 -16.73
C ALA A 750 10.68 2.20 -17.94
N LEU A 751 9.39 2.00 -17.70
CA LEU A 751 8.35 1.99 -18.74
C LEU A 751 8.19 3.35 -19.46
N ASN A 752 8.57 4.47 -18.83
CA ASN A 752 8.55 5.81 -19.42
C ASN A 752 9.93 6.26 -19.96
N GLY A 753 10.84 5.30 -20.15
CA GLY A 753 12.18 5.53 -20.66
C GLY A 753 13.09 6.34 -19.73
N CYS A 754 12.80 6.37 -18.43
CA CYS A 754 13.65 7.03 -17.46
C CYS A 754 14.76 6.06 -16.99
N LEU A 755 16.01 6.51 -17.08
CA LEU A 755 17.18 5.74 -16.67
C LEU A 755 17.29 5.71 -15.14
N ILE A 756 17.91 4.67 -14.60
CA ILE A 756 17.99 4.45 -13.15
C ILE A 756 19.42 4.61 -12.65
N ILE A 757 19.58 5.41 -11.59
CA ILE A 757 20.72 5.34 -10.66
C ILE A 757 20.26 4.64 -9.37
N GLY A 758 20.99 3.64 -8.93
CA GLY A 758 20.52 2.77 -7.85
C GLY A 758 21.55 1.80 -7.33
N THR A 759 21.21 1.15 -6.23
CA THR A 759 21.91 -0.02 -5.70
C THR A 759 21.40 -1.30 -6.35
N MET A 760 22.16 -2.39 -6.25
CA MET A 760 21.69 -3.74 -6.56
C MET A 760 20.74 -4.22 -5.45
N ASP A 761 19.53 -3.66 -5.45
CA ASP A 761 18.50 -3.89 -4.44
C ASP A 761 17.09 -3.92 -5.08
N GLY A 762 16.23 -4.80 -4.57
CA GLY A 762 14.85 -4.97 -5.04
C GLY A 762 14.71 -5.08 -6.55
N ALA A 763 13.79 -4.30 -7.12
CA ALA A 763 13.44 -4.36 -8.55
C ALA A 763 14.54 -3.85 -9.50
N ASN A 764 15.58 -3.15 -8.99
CA ASN A 764 16.69 -2.71 -9.85
C ASN A 764 17.43 -3.89 -10.48
N ILE A 765 17.47 -5.02 -9.80
CA ILE A 765 18.18 -6.23 -10.24
C ILE A 765 17.48 -6.79 -11.48
N GLU A 766 16.17 -7.05 -11.38
CA GLU A 766 15.37 -7.56 -12.51
C GLU A 766 15.28 -6.54 -13.66
N ILE A 767 15.27 -5.23 -13.39
CA ILE A 767 15.35 -4.20 -14.44
C ILE A 767 16.71 -4.26 -15.15
N GLY A 768 17.79 -4.45 -14.40
CA GLY A 768 19.14 -4.64 -14.94
C GLY A 768 19.26 -5.89 -15.80
N GLU A 769 18.68 -7.00 -15.37
CA GLU A 769 18.63 -8.26 -16.14
C GLU A 769 17.90 -8.10 -17.47
N ASN A 770 16.77 -7.38 -17.48
CA ASN A 770 15.99 -7.14 -18.69
C ASN A 770 16.63 -6.10 -19.62
N THR A 771 17.13 -5.00 -19.06
CA THR A 771 17.60 -3.85 -19.86
C THR A 771 19.06 -4.00 -20.29
N GLY A 772 19.85 -4.78 -19.55
CA GLY A 772 21.31 -4.79 -19.58
C GLY A 772 21.88 -3.93 -18.46
N LEU A 773 22.72 -4.50 -17.59
CA LEU A 773 23.31 -3.82 -16.43
C LEU A 773 24.16 -2.61 -16.83
N GLU A 774 24.74 -2.60 -18.03
CA GLU A 774 25.48 -1.48 -18.60
C GLU A 774 24.62 -0.22 -18.85
N ASN A 775 23.30 -0.39 -18.86
CA ASN A 775 22.33 0.69 -19.05
C ASN A 775 21.85 1.28 -17.72
N LEU A 776 22.26 0.75 -16.57
CA LEU A 776 21.98 1.27 -15.23
C LEU A 776 23.23 1.94 -14.63
N PHE A 777 23.01 2.93 -13.78
CA PHE A 777 24.07 3.55 -13.00
C PHE A 777 24.13 2.92 -11.61
N ILE A 778 24.67 1.70 -11.55
CA ILE A 778 24.81 0.96 -10.30
C ILE A 778 25.98 1.49 -9.46
N PHE A 779 25.77 1.62 -8.15
CA PHE A 779 26.78 1.95 -7.14
C PHE A 779 26.47 1.29 -5.79
N GLY A 780 27.35 1.51 -4.82
CA GLY A 780 27.19 1.06 -3.45
C GLY A 780 27.53 -0.41 -3.26
N GLU A 781 27.50 -0.84 -2.01
CA GLU A 781 27.89 -2.19 -1.62
C GLU A 781 26.79 -3.22 -1.87
N ALA A 782 27.19 -4.48 -2.03
CA ALA A 782 26.28 -5.59 -2.18
C ALA A 782 25.48 -5.85 -0.89
N ALA A 783 24.25 -6.36 -1.03
CA ALA A 783 23.37 -6.64 0.12
C ALA A 783 24.01 -7.60 1.14
N GLU A 784 24.77 -8.59 0.66
CA GLU A 784 25.48 -9.58 1.47
C GLU A 784 26.59 -8.99 2.36
N ASP A 785 27.18 -7.87 1.96
CA ASP A 785 28.24 -7.18 2.72
C ASP A 785 27.69 -6.25 3.81
N VAL A 786 26.41 -5.86 3.74
CA VAL A 786 25.81 -4.88 4.65
C VAL A 786 25.94 -5.26 6.14
N PRO A 787 25.69 -6.51 6.57
CA PRO A 787 25.87 -6.90 7.97
C PRO A 787 27.31 -6.73 8.47
N ARG A 788 28.30 -7.11 7.66
CA ARG A 788 29.73 -6.96 7.97
C ARG A 788 30.09 -5.48 8.10
N LEU A 789 29.70 -4.67 7.12
CA LEU A 789 29.96 -3.23 7.13
C LEU A 789 29.36 -2.55 8.36
N ARG A 790 28.10 -2.86 8.72
CA ARG A 790 27.48 -2.32 9.94
C ARG A 790 28.27 -2.65 11.21
N ALA A 791 28.89 -3.84 11.29
CA ALA A 791 29.73 -4.21 12.41
C ALA A 791 31.04 -3.40 12.46
N GLU A 792 31.67 -3.19 11.30
CA GLU A 792 32.92 -2.41 11.15
C GLU A 792 32.73 -0.91 11.39
N ARG A 793 31.51 -0.38 11.20
CA ARG A 793 31.22 1.07 11.27
C ARG A 793 31.29 1.69 12.67
N LYS A 794 31.35 0.88 13.73
CA LYS A 794 31.40 1.38 15.12
C LYS A 794 32.59 2.31 15.39
N ASP A 795 33.73 2.07 14.75
CA ASP A 795 34.98 2.80 14.98
C ASP A 795 35.48 3.58 13.76
N PHE A 796 34.66 3.69 12.70
CA PHE A 796 35.07 4.29 11.44
C PHE A 796 35.28 5.82 11.56
N THR A 797 36.39 6.32 11.01
CA THR A 797 36.74 7.76 10.98
C THR A 797 37.09 8.29 9.59
N ASP A 798 37.35 7.42 8.63
CA ASP A 798 37.88 7.77 7.31
C ASP A 798 36.78 8.05 6.29
N TYR A 799 35.97 9.08 6.57
CA TYR A 799 34.87 9.48 5.69
C TYR A 799 35.37 10.31 4.50
N ASP A 800 34.67 10.22 3.37
CA ASP A 800 34.96 11.04 2.19
C ASP A 800 35.05 12.54 2.57
N PRO A 801 36.14 13.25 2.24
CA PRO A 801 36.31 14.66 2.59
C PRO A 801 35.21 15.57 2.06
N ARG A 802 34.59 15.23 0.91
CA ARG A 802 33.47 15.98 0.33
C ARG A 802 32.22 15.81 1.19
N TYR A 803 31.96 14.59 1.65
CA TYR A 803 30.84 14.29 2.56
C TYR A 803 30.96 15.05 3.88
N THR A 804 32.12 14.99 4.52
CA THR A 804 32.36 15.67 5.80
C THR A 804 32.29 17.20 5.67
N LYS A 805 32.80 17.76 4.57
CA LYS A 805 32.67 19.18 4.26
C LYS A 805 31.21 19.61 4.08
N ALA A 806 30.41 18.82 3.37
CA ALA A 806 28.99 19.10 3.17
C ALA A 806 28.19 19.03 4.48
N LEU A 807 28.42 18.02 5.33
CA LEU A 807 27.82 17.96 6.67
C LEU A 807 28.25 19.13 7.54
N LYS A 808 29.54 19.52 7.48
CA LYS A 808 30.03 20.69 8.20
C LYS A 808 29.32 21.97 7.77
N ALA A 809 29.04 22.16 6.47
CA ALA A 809 28.26 23.30 5.99
C ALA A 809 26.84 23.35 6.58
N VAL A 810 26.17 22.18 6.69
CA VAL A 810 24.87 22.08 7.38
C VAL A 810 25.01 22.45 8.86
N LYS A 811 26.02 21.89 9.53
CA LYS A 811 26.30 22.14 10.96
C LYS A 811 26.61 23.60 11.26
N ASP A 812 27.37 24.26 10.40
CA ASP A 812 27.78 25.66 10.56
C ASP A 812 26.64 26.64 10.22
N GLY A 813 25.48 26.15 9.79
CA GLY A 813 24.29 26.95 9.52
C GLY A 813 24.23 27.58 8.13
N GLU A 814 25.01 27.08 7.15
CA GLU A 814 24.97 27.60 5.77
C GLU A 814 23.58 27.50 5.13
N PHE A 815 22.76 26.54 5.58
CA PHE A 815 21.40 26.28 5.14
C PHE A 815 20.33 26.70 6.18
N GLY A 816 20.70 27.44 7.22
CA GLY A 816 19.80 27.81 8.33
C GLY A 816 19.50 26.65 9.28
N ASP A 817 18.74 26.93 10.34
CA ASP A 817 18.23 25.94 11.32
C ASP A 817 19.29 24.92 11.84
N ALA A 818 20.53 25.37 12.07
CA ALA A 818 21.67 24.52 12.44
C ALA A 818 21.36 23.57 13.63
N ASP A 819 20.75 24.11 14.70
CA ASP A 819 20.35 23.33 15.88
C ASP A 819 19.33 22.24 15.54
N TYR A 820 18.40 22.53 14.61
CA TYR A 820 17.42 21.54 14.16
C TYR A 820 18.08 20.40 13.36
N PHE A 821 19.18 20.67 12.65
CA PHE A 821 19.91 19.67 11.87
C PHE A 821 20.99 18.92 12.65
N GLU A 822 21.20 19.20 13.94
CA GLU A 822 22.28 18.59 14.74
C GLU A 822 22.29 17.05 14.65
N ASP A 823 21.14 16.40 14.78
CA ASP A 823 21.03 14.93 14.71
C ASP A 823 21.39 14.34 13.33
N LEU A 824 21.22 15.10 12.24
CA LEU A 824 21.65 14.65 10.91
C LEU A 824 23.18 14.53 10.83
N ASN A 825 23.90 15.31 11.63
CA ASN A 825 25.36 15.22 11.76
C ASN A 825 25.78 14.09 12.71
N ALA A 826 24.96 13.77 13.71
CA ALA A 826 25.20 12.70 14.68
C ALA A 826 25.15 11.28 14.08
N VAL A 827 24.74 11.14 12.81
CA VAL A 827 24.89 9.90 12.00
C VAL A 827 26.36 9.45 11.91
N THR A 828 27.31 10.38 12.12
CA THR A 828 28.76 10.11 12.09
C THR A 828 29.45 9.95 13.45
N ARG A 829 28.76 10.23 14.57
CA ARG A 829 29.07 9.91 16.00
C ARG A 829 28.25 10.80 16.95
N GLY A 830 27.68 10.23 18.02
CA GLY A 830 27.06 10.99 19.12
C GLY A 830 26.93 10.19 20.43
N PRO A 831 27.19 10.79 21.61
CA PRO A 831 27.17 10.10 22.92
C PRO A 831 25.76 9.76 23.45
N PHE A 832 24.69 10.17 22.75
CA PHE A 832 23.30 10.01 23.19
C PHE A 832 22.50 8.90 22.48
N CYS A 833 23.10 8.11 21.58
CA CYS A 833 22.40 6.98 20.96
C CYS A 833 23.33 5.79 20.65
N PRO A 834 23.40 4.74 21.51
CA PRO A 834 24.39 3.68 21.39
C PRO A 834 24.22 2.70 20.22
N LYS A 835 23.12 2.74 19.45
CA LYS A 835 22.83 1.78 18.36
C LYS A 835 22.58 2.40 16.97
N ALA A 836 22.21 3.68 16.87
CA ALA A 836 21.81 4.33 15.61
C ALA A 836 22.82 5.35 15.04
N CYS A 837 23.90 5.66 15.76
CA CYS A 837 24.87 6.71 15.38
C CYS A 837 26.09 6.24 14.56
N ASN A 838 26.01 5.09 13.87
CA ASN A 838 27.14 4.47 13.16
C ASN A 838 26.87 4.31 11.66
N ASP A 839 26.25 5.28 11.01
CA ASP A 839 25.91 5.21 9.59
C ASP A 839 25.22 3.87 9.21
N TRP A 840 24.19 3.47 9.96
CA TRP A 840 23.54 2.15 9.84
C TRP A 840 23.03 1.84 8.42
N PHE A 841 22.65 2.89 7.70
CA PHE A 841 22.16 2.82 6.33
C PHE A 841 23.25 3.07 5.27
N LEU A 842 24.52 3.12 5.69
CA LEU A 842 25.68 3.18 4.79
C LEU A 842 25.63 4.39 3.84
N VAL A 843 25.14 5.54 4.32
CA VAL A 843 25.08 6.80 3.58
C VAL A 843 26.49 7.32 3.34
N ALA A 844 27.33 7.37 4.36
CA ALA A 844 28.70 7.85 4.24
C ALA A 844 29.60 6.81 3.55
N ASN A 845 29.35 5.51 3.76
CA ASN A 845 30.03 4.41 3.06
C ASN A 845 29.89 4.53 1.55
N ASP A 846 28.64 4.59 1.06
CA ASP A 846 28.37 4.56 -0.39
C ASP A 846 28.55 5.94 -1.04
N PHE A 847 28.89 6.98 -0.28
CA PHE A 847 28.93 8.35 -0.79
C PHE A 847 29.88 8.51 -1.98
N ALA A 848 31.10 7.97 -1.86
CA ALA A 848 32.12 8.10 -2.91
C ALA A 848 31.67 7.41 -4.21
N THR A 849 31.19 6.17 -4.12
CA THR A 849 30.74 5.40 -5.29
C THR A 849 29.46 5.97 -5.90
N TYR A 850 28.58 6.57 -5.08
CA TYR A 850 27.42 7.32 -5.53
C TYR A 850 27.82 8.57 -6.34
N MET A 851 28.78 9.35 -5.85
CA MET A 851 29.31 10.51 -6.59
C MET A 851 29.97 10.09 -7.91
N ASP A 852 30.62 8.92 -7.95
CA ASP A 852 31.20 8.37 -9.17
C ASP A 852 30.12 7.95 -10.18
N ALA A 853 29.01 7.35 -9.71
CA ALA A 853 27.85 7.07 -10.55
C ALA A 853 27.21 8.36 -11.09
N GLN A 854 27.07 9.41 -10.28
CA GLN A 854 26.54 10.69 -10.73
C GLN A 854 27.41 11.37 -11.80
N ARG A 855 28.75 11.21 -11.74
CA ARG A 855 29.64 11.67 -12.82
C ARG A 855 29.42 10.90 -14.12
N ARG A 856 29.29 9.57 -14.05
CA ARG A 856 28.95 8.74 -15.23
C ARG A 856 27.60 9.13 -15.85
N VAL A 857 26.63 9.54 -15.01
CA VAL A 857 25.35 10.09 -15.48
C VAL A 857 25.58 11.38 -16.27
N ASP A 858 26.35 12.34 -15.74
CA ASP A 858 26.63 13.60 -16.43
C ASP A 858 27.39 13.36 -17.75
N GLU A 859 28.37 12.47 -17.75
CA GLU A 859 29.14 12.07 -18.95
C GLU A 859 28.22 11.52 -20.03
N LEU A 860 27.31 10.60 -19.67
CA LEU A 860 26.36 10.01 -20.63
C LEU A 860 25.33 11.03 -21.12
N TYR A 861 24.82 11.88 -20.23
CA TYR A 861 23.83 12.90 -20.61
C TYR A 861 24.42 13.94 -21.58
N GLY A 862 25.75 14.13 -21.57
CA GLY A 862 26.45 14.89 -22.60
C GLY A 862 26.31 14.30 -24.02
N ASP A 863 26.07 12.99 -24.14
CA ASP A 863 25.74 12.29 -25.39
C ASP A 863 24.22 12.02 -25.47
N GLN A 864 23.48 13.00 -25.98
CA GLN A 864 22.03 12.92 -26.10
C GLN A 864 21.56 11.80 -27.05
N GLU A 865 22.38 11.37 -28.01
CA GLU A 865 22.01 10.27 -28.91
C GLU A 865 22.04 8.95 -28.15
N GLU A 866 23.12 8.67 -27.43
CA GLU A 866 23.23 7.47 -26.60
C GLU A 866 22.24 7.46 -25.43
N TRP A 867 22.04 8.60 -24.76
CA TRP A 867 21.03 8.74 -23.70
C TRP A 867 19.63 8.36 -24.21
N THR A 868 19.24 8.91 -25.36
CA THR A 868 17.93 8.64 -25.97
C THR A 868 17.82 7.20 -26.42
N ARG A 869 18.88 6.64 -27.00
CA ARG A 869 18.93 5.21 -27.38
C ARG A 869 18.64 4.31 -26.18
N ARG A 870 19.31 4.56 -25.04
CA ARG A 870 19.06 3.80 -23.80
C ARG A 870 17.66 4.03 -23.26
N SER A 871 17.15 5.26 -23.28
CA SER A 871 15.77 5.59 -22.87
C SER A 871 14.72 4.74 -23.60
N ILE A 872 14.89 4.55 -24.92
CA ILE A 872 14.00 3.69 -25.73
C ILE A 872 14.15 2.23 -25.31
N LEU A 873 15.37 1.72 -25.11
CA LEU A 873 15.61 0.35 -24.67
C LEU A 873 15.00 0.04 -23.29
N TYR A 874 15.00 1.00 -22.37
CA TYR A 874 14.29 0.87 -21.10
C TYR A 874 12.80 0.60 -21.34
N THR A 875 12.13 1.37 -22.21
CA THR A 875 10.72 1.11 -22.51
C THR A 875 10.53 -0.24 -23.22
N ALA A 876 11.40 -0.55 -24.19
CA ALA A 876 11.30 -1.74 -25.02
C ALA A 876 11.46 -3.06 -24.23
N ARG A 877 12.38 -3.08 -23.26
CA ARG A 877 12.81 -4.30 -22.56
C ARG A 877 12.08 -4.58 -21.26
N ASN A 878 11.31 -3.62 -20.74
CA ASN A 878 10.69 -3.72 -19.41
C ASN A 878 9.19 -4.08 -19.43
N GLY A 879 8.67 -4.61 -20.56
CA GLY A 879 7.30 -5.13 -20.65
C GLY A 879 6.99 -6.25 -19.65
N PHE A 880 8.02 -6.97 -19.17
CA PHE A 880 7.93 -7.95 -18.08
C PHE A 880 7.25 -7.40 -16.82
N PHE A 881 7.41 -6.12 -16.52
CA PHE A 881 6.85 -5.47 -15.32
C PHE A 881 5.38 -5.07 -15.45
N SER A 882 4.66 -5.57 -16.45
CA SER A 882 3.21 -5.49 -16.50
C SER A 882 2.56 -6.24 -15.33
N SER A 883 1.64 -5.59 -14.62
CA SER A 883 0.82 -6.27 -13.61
C SER A 883 -0.10 -7.34 -14.19
N ASP A 884 -0.39 -7.33 -15.50
CA ASP A 884 -1.19 -8.38 -16.13
C ASP A 884 -0.45 -9.72 -16.10
N ARG A 885 0.88 -9.70 -16.32
CA ARG A 885 1.73 -10.88 -16.19
C ARG A 885 1.74 -11.38 -14.75
N THR A 886 1.95 -10.49 -13.78
CA THR A 886 1.88 -10.83 -12.35
C THR A 886 0.54 -11.50 -12.00
N ILE A 887 -0.58 -10.90 -12.43
CA ILE A 887 -1.92 -11.42 -12.12
C ILE A 887 -2.19 -12.76 -12.79
N ASN A 888 -1.71 -12.99 -14.02
CA ASN A 888 -1.81 -14.31 -14.64
C ASN A 888 -1.03 -15.39 -13.88
N GLU A 889 0.16 -15.06 -13.34
CA GLU A 889 0.92 -15.99 -12.48
C GLU A 889 0.15 -16.31 -11.19
N TYR A 890 -0.40 -15.29 -10.51
CA TYR A 890 -1.24 -15.48 -9.33
C TYR A 890 -2.49 -16.35 -9.63
N ALA A 891 -3.18 -16.03 -10.72
CA ALA A 891 -4.39 -16.74 -11.16
C ALA A 891 -4.12 -18.23 -11.39
N LYS A 892 -3.00 -18.55 -12.03
CA LYS A 892 -2.60 -19.92 -12.36
C LYS A 892 -2.04 -20.69 -11.16
N ASP A 893 -1.07 -20.13 -10.45
CA ASP A 893 -0.23 -20.89 -9.51
C ASP A 893 -0.76 -20.88 -8.07
N ILE A 894 -1.68 -19.96 -7.74
CA ILE A 894 -2.18 -19.76 -6.37
C ILE A 894 -3.71 -19.84 -6.32
N TRP A 895 -4.40 -19.04 -7.13
CA TRP A 895 -5.84 -18.84 -7.00
C TRP A 895 -6.65 -19.95 -7.67
N GLY A 896 -6.21 -20.41 -8.84
CA GLY A 896 -6.96 -21.34 -9.69
C GLY A 896 -8.21 -20.69 -10.29
N VAL A 897 -8.14 -19.40 -10.63
CA VAL A 897 -9.23 -18.65 -11.29
C VAL A 897 -8.98 -18.56 -12.79
N THR A 898 -10.05 -18.52 -13.57
CA THR A 898 -9.99 -18.43 -15.04
C THR A 898 -10.83 -17.26 -15.55
N PRO A 899 -10.51 -16.67 -16.72
CA PRO A 899 -11.29 -15.57 -17.28
C PRO A 899 -12.76 -15.93 -17.47
N ALA A 900 -13.67 -15.04 -17.07
CA ALA A 900 -15.12 -15.18 -17.21
C ALA A 900 -15.76 -13.81 -17.54
N PRO A 901 -15.57 -13.29 -18.77
CA PRO A 901 -16.15 -12.02 -19.18
C PRO A 901 -17.67 -12.12 -19.32
N PRO A 902 -18.45 -11.13 -18.84
CA PRO A 902 -19.88 -11.10 -19.09
C PRO A 902 -20.15 -10.92 -20.60
N PRO A 903 -21.25 -11.48 -21.14
CA PRO A 903 -21.58 -11.35 -22.54
C PRO A 903 -21.73 -9.87 -22.92
N ALA A 904 -21.30 -9.52 -24.13
CA ALA A 904 -21.48 -8.16 -24.65
C ALA A 904 -22.97 -7.79 -24.66
N PRO A 905 -23.32 -6.54 -24.28
CA PRO A 905 -24.71 -6.09 -24.35
C PRO A 905 -25.21 -6.27 -25.78
N THR A 906 -26.32 -7.00 -25.94
CA THR A 906 -26.94 -7.17 -27.25
C THR A 906 -27.45 -5.80 -27.71
N PRO A 907 -27.10 -5.30 -28.91
CA PRO A 907 -27.69 -4.09 -29.43
C PRO A 907 -29.20 -4.32 -29.51
N THR A 908 -29.96 -3.53 -28.76
CA THR A 908 -31.42 -3.55 -28.85
C THR A 908 -31.80 -2.95 -30.20
N ALA A 909 -32.60 -3.72 -30.95
CA ALA A 909 -33.02 -3.42 -32.31
C ALA A 909 -34.02 -2.26 -32.41
#